data_AF-A0A2N1UFR7-F1
#
_entry.id   AF-A0A2N1UFR7-F1
#
_cell.length_a   1.000
_cell.length_b   1.000
_cell.length_c   1.000
_cell.angle_alpha   90.00
_cell.angle_beta   90.00
_cell.angle_gamma   90.00
#
_symmetry.space_group_name_H-M   'P 1'
#
loop_
_entity.id
_entity.type
_entity.pdbx_description
1 polymer ?
#
loop_
_entity_poly.entity_id
_entity_poly.type
_entity_poly.pdbx_seq_one_letter_code
_entity_poly.pdbx_strand_id
1 'polypeptide(L)'
;MPNKSALPGSLLFLKTCYYRYKIIMAIAVILVMLSICGCSGISKSKTLSSGPAQTFDDLEAGKIQGTVTANAGGNPVKGAIIETFEKQAVADENGLYLLGPVPAGDYRVIARASGYSLGVKDEVRVLSGRITENINFSLPAQTAEHSADFSIMALVPFSGSDGELVTIYCRGCGSNKGRVTFNGKEATVIDWNSQLDDRIVVQAPAEVETGPVRVIINGETSKETQPLLFIGRPVILRAEPIVAQGGQLITIYGRNFNPIDRFNRVKLKDTDCMVTAVIDEKTLQVQLPVNARTGLLSIRIESNEYQLEGISSQIITIKPILVHISPKRAVPNVPLTLYGYNFGDNRNDVKVLFGTYEIAVTANDSFSDNKIVIKVPDTTVLAPGATIDVKVKVNDASSNALSFTAYNTANVTLADYGIYDFDEKSVARTLRIESLAPTDRIAFLSVLSGAETEDLDGTFYYSFSGYLGGNFDLVPILPGSMRAATVPARHPVLLSSSVLTGSAVNPSSNLRAALTEPASETINIYLRDFTSADPWDVNNDILATATLVASSTKTLVYFESTTSALTPTDAAAIATEFDRIYANLATACWDGLPASLPPEGNVDDQPRIAILVSATLDQAAAASGELLVCYFDPRDKDLTASTSAGTEIIYANPTSYTRERSNFYGSLAQTLSGMMYFNQKGDEGTSWQNAGIGVFARQVAGYGFLQKDQRIVSYVSQYMQYPETVSLNHWPDEPAYADYGMQYLFTQYLFDHCGGYNAIASLEERRAGSSGLVDVNNYLVFTGYSGLPKVGFREFFHNFGKALYCDDLGLVDGFVGYNKERHQFSSINLRGGTSGIEGLRGTPMGENPVTTRSLSIKGFGCSLVEYNQGNWGDLEVTIDATPAAGNFKTWVIYYSGEQIASTTIGL
;
A
#
# COMPACT_ATOMS: atom_id res chain seq x y z
N MET A 1 -10.96 -44.09 -39.49
CA MET A 1 -11.91 -43.27 -40.28
C MET A 1 -12.86 -42.58 -39.29
N PRO A 2 -13.10 -41.27 -39.43
CA PRO A 2 -13.02 -40.36 -38.29
C PRO A 2 -14.31 -40.19 -37.50
N ASN A 3 -14.08 -39.76 -36.26
CA ASN A 3 -14.99 -39.65 -35.14
C ASN A 3 -15.63 -38.25 -35.07
N LYS A 4 -16.85 -38.18 -34.53
CA LYS A 4 -17.66 -36.96 -34.37
C LYS A 4 -17.06 -36.02 -33.32
N SER A 5 -16.62 -34.83 -33.70
CA SER A 5 -16.64 -33.61 -32.85
C SER A 5 -16.08 -32.38 -33.58
N ALA A 6 -16.96 -31.65 -34.28
CA ALA A 6 -16.66 -30.27 -34.67
C ALA A 6 -17.98 -29.50 -34.80
N LEU A 7 -18.29 -28.70 -33.78
CA LEU A 7 -18.99 -27.39 -33.85
C LEU A 7 -19.38 -26.95 -32.44
N PRO A 8 -18.60 -26.02 -31.84
CA PRO A 8 -19.21 -24.96 -31.06
C PRO A 8 -18.57 -23.60 -31.44
N GLY A 9 -18.68 -23.22 -32.70
CA GLY A 9 -18.20 -21.91 -33.20
C GLY A 9 -19.29 -21.01 -33.76
N SER A 10 -20.45 -21.55 -34.10
CA SER A 10 -21.50 -20.83 -34.85
C SER A 10 -22.57 -20.15 -33.99
N LEU A 11 -22.71 -20.53 -32.71
CA LEU A 11 -23.68 -19.90 -31.79
C LEU A 11 -23.13 -18.66 -31.07
N LEU A 12 -21.81 -18.53 -30.94
CA LEU A 12 -21.19 -17.34 -30.34
C LEU A 12 -21.18 -16.17 -31.34
N PHE A 13 -20.86 -16.44 -32.61
CA PHE A 13 -20.80 -15.40 -33.66
C PHE A 13 -22.18 -14.77 -33.94
N LEU A 14 -23.28 -15.56 -33.93
CA LEU A 14 -24.64 -15.02 -34.06
C LEU A 14 -25.08 -14.23 -32.83
N LYS A 15 -24.65 -14.59 -31.62
CA LYS A 15 -24.98 -13.83 -30.39
C LYS A 15 -24.21 -12.50 -30.32
N THR A 16 -22.96 -12.45 -30.78
CA THR A 16 -22.17 -11.21 -30.82
C THR A 16 -22.64 -10.26 -31.93
N CYS A 17 -23.08 -10.78 -33.08
CA CYS A 17 -23.70 -9.97 -34.14
C CYS A 17 -25.08 -9.42 -33.72
N TYR A 18 -25.90 -10.20 -32.99
CA TYR A 18 -27.20 -9.73 -32.49
C TYR A 18 -27.08 -8.66 -31.40
N TYR A 19 -26.09 -8.76 -30.51
CA TYR A 19 -25.81 -7.72 -29.50
C TYR A 19 -25.20 -6.45 -30.10
N ARG A 20 -24.30 -6.57 -31.09
CA ARG A 20 -23.75 -5.41 -31.80
C ARG A 20 -24.80 -4.70 -32.65
N TYR A 21 -25.74 -5.43 -33.26
CA TYR A 21 -26.87 -4.82 -34.00
C TYR A 21 -27.87 -4.11 -33.07
N LYS A 22 -28.13 -4.66 -31.86
CA LYS A 22 -28.96 -3.99 -30.84
C LYS A 22 -28.30 -2.75 -30.24
N ILE A 23 -26.98 -2.75 -30.05
CA ILE A 23 -26.24 -1.60 -29.53
C ILE A 23 -26.13 -0.50 -30.61
N ILE A 24 -25.93 -0.85 -31.88
CA ILE A 24 -25.93 0.12 -32.99
C ILE A 24 -27.33 0.69 -33.25
N MET A 25 -28.41 -0.13 -33.14
CA MET A 25 -29.79 0.37 -33.16
C MET A 25 -30.13 1.23 -31.93
N ALA A 26 -29.65 0.88 -30.74
CA ALA A 26 -29.88 1.68 -29.53
C ALA A 26 -29.14 3.02 -29.60
N ILE A 27 -27.91 3.05 -30.13
CA ILE A 27 -27.13 4.27 -30.36
C ILE A 27 -27.76 5.11 -31.48
N ALA A 28 -28.27 4.51 -32.56
CA ALA A 28 -29.00 5.22 -33.61
C ALA A 28 -30.36 5.77 -33.15
N VAL A 29 -31.09 5.04 -32.29
CA VAL A 29 -32.36 5.51 -31.69
C VAL A 29 -32.10 6.60 -30.65
N ILE A 30 -30.98 6.56 -29.92
CA ILE A 30 -30.57 7.61 -28.97
C ILE A 30 -30.08 8.86 -29.72
N LEU A 31 -29.37 8.73 -30.85
CA LEU A 31 -28.97 9.84 -31.73
C LEU A 31 -30.15 10.48 -32.50
N VAL A 32 -31.17 9.69 -32.85
CA VAL A 32 -32.43 10.19 -33.45
C VAL A 32 -33.37 10.82 -32.39
N MET A 33 -33.32 10.36 -31.13
CA MET A 33 -34.04 11.00 -30.01
C MET A 33 -33.35 12.28 -29.50
N LEU A 34 -32.05 12.46 -29.76
CA LEU A 34 -31.30 13.68 -29.44
C LEU A 34 -31.36 14.77 -30.53
N SER A 35 -32.04 14.52 -31.66
CA SER A 35 -32.13 15.47 -32.79
C SER A 35 -33.54 16.00 -33.08
N ILE A 36 -34.54 15.73 -32.23
CA ILE A 36 -35.87 16.34 -32.34
C ILE A 36 -36.33 16.81 -30.97
N CYS A 37 -36.00 18.06 -30.61
CA CYS A 37 -36.72 18.86 -29.60
C CYS A 37 -36.43 20.35 -29.84
N GLY A 38 -37.03 20.89 -30.90
CA GLY A 38 -37.38 22.31 -30.97
C GLY A 38 -38.80 22.48 -30.43
N CYS A 39 -38.95 23.41 -29.48
CA CYS A 39 -40.13 24.15 -29.00
C CYS A 39 -41.57 23.58 -29.04
N SER A 40 -42.27 23.91 -27.95
CA SER A 40 -43.70 24.26 -27.79
C SER A 40 -44.68 23.16 -27.38
N GLY A 41 -45.47 23.45 -26.33
CA GLY A 41 -46.28 22.51 -25.58
C GLY A 41 -47.76 22.47 -25.94
N ILE A 42 -48.53 21.72 -25.13
CA ILE A 42 -49.88 21.96 -24.60
C ILE A 42 -50.30 20.62 -23.96
N SER A 43 -50.66 20.63 -22.68
CA SER A 43 -51.46 19.54 -22.10
C SER A 43 -52.54 20.14 -21.21
N LYS A 44 -53.80 19.89 -21.59
CA LYS A 44 -54.97 20.01 -20.73
C LYS A 44 -55.28 18.65 -20.13
N SER A 45 -55.51 18.70 -18.81
CA SER A 45 -56.23 17.79 -17.91
C SER A 45 -55.78 16.32 -17.82
N LYS A 46 -55.35 15.94 -16.62
CA LYS A 46 -55.82 14.69 -16.02
C LYS A 46 -56.03 14.85 -14.52
N THR A 47 -57.20 14.39 -14.13
CA THR A 47 -57.83 14.31 -12.80
C THR A 47 -57.06 13.44 -11.81
N LEU A 48 -57.33 13.71 -10.53
CA LEU A 48 -56.72 13.16 -9.31
C LEU A 48 -56.62 11.63 -9.26
N SER A 49 -55.51 11.15 -8.69
CA SER A 49 -55.43 9.90 -7.92
C SER A 49 -54.68 10.19 -6.61
N SER A 50 -55.34 9.85 -5.50
CA SER A 50 -55.00 10.14 -4.12
C SER A 50 -53.89 9.25 -3.55
N GLY A 51 -52.89 9.88 -2.92
CA GLY A 51 -51.92 9.28 -2.00
C GLY A 51 -50.98 10.37 -1.46
N PRO A 52 -50.64 10.40 -0.15
CA PRO A 52 -49.92 11.53 0.43
C PRO A 52 -48.43 11.38 0.18
N ALA A 53 -47.84 12.31 -0.57
CA ALA A 53 -46.41 12.55 -0.53
C ALA A 53 -46.20 13.91 0.16
N GLN A 54 -45.75 13.89 1.42
CA GLN A 54 -45.20 15.08 2.05
C GLN A 54 -43.71 15.21 1.71
N THR A 55 -43.44 16.13 0.79
CA THR A 55 -42.45 17.23 0.87
C THR A 55 -41.14 17.05 1.64
N PHE A 56 -40.01 17.13 0.92
CA PHE A 56 -38.79 17.85 1.35
C PHE A 56 -38.00 18.29 0.10
N ASP A 57 -38.38 19.43 -0.48
CA ASP A 57 -37.52 20.23 -1.40
C ASP A 57 -38.01 21.69 -1.53
N ASP A 58 -39.24 21.98 -1.09
CA ASP A 58 -39.82 23.34 -1.06
C ASP A 58 -39.38 24.21 0.14
N LEU A 59 -38.58 23.68 1.09
CA LEU A 59 -38.19 24.40 2.31
C LEU A 59 -36.82 25.11 2.24
N GLU A 60 -36.08 25.00 1.13
CA GLU A 60 -34.82 25.74 0.85
C GLU A 60 -34.93 26.69 -0.37
N ALA A 61 -36.06 26.66 -1.10
CA ALA A 61 -36.31 27.44 -2.31
C ALA A 61 -37.58 28.31 -2.19
N GLY A 62 -37.59 29.47 -2.84
CA GLY A 62 -38.75 30.36 -2.96
C GLY A 62 -39.29 30.43 -4.39
N LYS A 63 -40.22 31.36 -4.63
CA LYS A 63 -40.77 31.67 -5.97
C LYS A 63 -40.78 33.18 -6.19
N ILE A 64 -40.77 33.62 -7.44
CA ILE A 64 -40.86 35.03 -7.83
C ILE A 64 -42.16 35.23 -8.61
N GLN A 65 -42.94 36.25 -8.26
CA GLN A 65 -44.22 36.55 -8.91
C GLN A 65 -44.30 38.01 -9.33
N GLY A 66 -44.91 38.24 -10.50
CA GLY A 66 -45.26 39.58 -10.96
C GLY A 66 -46.05 39.56 -12.25
N THR A 67 -46.21 40.74 -12.84
CA THR A 67 -46.88 40.94 -14.14
C THR A 67 -45.93 41.53 -15.18
N VAL A 68 -46.19 41.27 -16.46
CA VAL A 68 -45.46 41.83 -17.60
C VAL A 68 -46.42 42.62 -18.49
N THR A 69 -46.14 43.90 -18.68
CA THR A 69 -46.96 44.82 -19.51
C THR A 69 -46.12 45.52 -20.58
N ALA A 70 -46.76 46.00 -21.65
CA ALA A 70 -46.08 46.70 -22.76
C ALA A 70 -45.63 48.14 -22.39
N ASN A 71 -46.23 48.71 -21.35
CA ASN A 71 -45.96 50.03 -20.81
C ASN A 71 -46.37 50.06 -19.33
N ALA A 72 -45.96 51.09 -18.58
CA ALA A 72 -46.28 51.26 -17.16
C ALA A 72 -47.80 51.37 -16.84
N GLY A 73 -48.69 51.30 -17.85
CA GLY A 73 -50.12 51.59 -17.77
C GLY A 73 -51.09 50.57 -18.40
N GLY A 74 -50.69 49.32 -18.69
CA GLY A 74 -51.66 48.21 -18.52
C GLY A 74 -52.07 47.30 -19.70
N ASN A 75 -51.35 47.23 -20.82
CA ASN A 75 -51.58 46.12 -21.77
C ASN A 75 -50.70 44.91 -21.39
N PRO A 76 -51.28 43.74 -21.02
CA PRO A 76 -50.50 42.56 -20.65
C PRO A 76 -49.75 41.97 -21.84
N VAL A 77 -48.52 41.50 -21.62
CA VAL A 77 -47.71 40.82 -22.63
C VAL A 77 -47.81 39.32 -22.44
N LYS A 78 -48.76 38.69 -23.15
CA LYS A 78 -48.94 37.24 -23.14
C LYS A 78 -47.72 36.54 -23.72
N GLY A 79 -47.26 35.48 -23.06
CA GLY A 79 -46.15 34.67 -23.55
C GLY A 79 -44.76 35.26 -23.34
N ALA A 80 -44.64 36.35 -22.56
CA ALA A 80 -43.34 36.85 -22.13
C ALA A 80 -42.61 35.78 -21.31
N ILE A 81 -41.32 35.61 -21.54
CA ILE A 81 -40.44 34.68 -20.84
C ILE A 81 -39.72 35.43 -19.73
N ILE A 82 -39.79 34.93 -18.50
CA ILE A 82 -39.13 35.47 -17.31
C ILE A 82 -38.09 34.46 -16.84
N GLU A 83 -36.85 34.88 -16.59
CA GLU A 83 -35.76 33.96 -16.27
C GLU A 83 -34.72 34.51 -15.28
N THR A 84 -34.14 33.62 -14.47
CA THR A 84 -33.05 33.87 -13.51
C THR A 84 -31.78 33.09 -13.86
N PHE A 85 -31.51 32.93 -15.15
CA PHE A 85 -30.45 32.11 -15.76
C PHE A 85 -30.63 30.58 -15.63
N GLU A 86 -31.09 30.10 -14.48
CA GLU A 86 -31.27 28.66 -14.21
C GLU A 86 -32.72 28.17 -14.40
N LYS A 87 -33.68 29.08 -14.26
CA LYS A 87 -35.12 28.79 -14.31
C LYS A 87 -35.82 29.77 -15.24
N GLN A 88 -36.89 29.32 -15.87
CA GLN A 88 -37.75 30.14 -16.73
C GLN A 88 -39.22 29.95 -16.36
N ALA A 89 -40.02 30.99 -16.58
CA ALA A 89 -41.47 30.98 -16.52
C ALA A 89 -42.05 31.76 -17.71
N VAL A 90 -43.31 31.48 -18.04
CA VAL A 90 -44.01 32.16 -19.14
C VAL A 90 -45.22 32.88 -18.58
N ALA A 91 -45.39 34.15 -18.95
CA ALA A 91 -46.53 34.96 -18.55
C ALA A 91 -47.82 34.48 -19.25
N ASP A 92 -48.90 34.43 -18.48
CA ASP A 92 -50.22 34.00 -18.96
C ASP A 92 -50.93 35.09 -19.80
N GLU A 93 -52.22 34.89 -20.11
CA GLU A 93 -53.00 35.82 -20.93
C GLU A 93 -53.21 37.20 -20.29
N ASN A 94 -53.06 37.29 -18.97
CA ASN A 94 -53.13 38.52 -18.20
C ASN A 94 -51.73 39.09 -17.90
N GLY A 95 -50.68 38.53 -18.49
CA GLY A 95 -49.30 38.92 -18.25
C GLY A 95 -48.78 38.49 -16.88
N LEU A 96 -49.50 37.67 -16.12
CA LEU A 96 -49.08 37.20 -14.80
C LEU A 96 -48.10 36.03 -14.95
N TYR A 97 -47.03 36.02 -14.17
CA TYR A 97 -46.08 34.91 -14.13
C TYR A 97 -45.77 34.48 -12.70
N LEU A 98 -45.37 33.21 -12.54
CA LEU A 98 -44.82 32.65 -11.31
C LEU A 98 -43.58 31.82 -11.65
N LEU A 99 -42.41 32.30 -11.26
CA LEU A 99 -41.11 31.68 -11.51
C LEU A 99 -40.64 30.92 -10.26
N GLY A 100 -40.47 29.61 -10.38
CA GLY A 100 -39.83 28.78 -9.36
C GLY A 100 -40.18 27.29 -9.44
N PRO A 101 -39.64 26.47 -8.52
CA PRO A 101 -38.83 26.86 -7.36
C PRO A 101 -37.45 27.42 -7.74
N VAL A 102 -37.00 28.44 -7.02
CA VAL A 102 -35.68 29.12 -7.14
C VAL A 102 -34.99 29.08 -5.76
N PRO A 103 -33.74 28.60 -5.63
CA PRO A 103 -33.03 28.57 -4.34
C PRO A 103 -33.00 29.94 -3.65
N ALA A 104 -32.94 29.99 -2.33
CA ALA A 104 -32.82 31.27 -1.62
C ALA A 104 -31.54 32.03 -2.03
N GLY A 105 -31.65 33.33 -2.28
CA GLY A 105 -30.56 34.15 -2.81
C GLY A 105 -31.05 35.43 -3.49
N ASP A 106 -30.13 36.27 -3.92
CA ASP A 106 -30.44 37.49 -4.69
C ASP A 106 -30.22 37.22 -6.19
N TYR A 107 -31.23 37.51 -7.01
CA TYR A 107 -31.22 37.18 -8.43
C TYR A 107 -31.39 38.41 -9.31
N ARG A 108 -30.72 38.39 -10.46
CA ARG A 108 -31.12 39.17 -11.63
C ARG A 108 -32.23 38.41 -12.36
N VAL A 109 -33.37 39.07 -12.55
CA VAL A 109 -34.53 38.53 -13.28
C VAL A 109 -34.67 39.28 -14.60
N ILE A 110 -34.69 38.55 -15.70
CA ILE A 110 -34.85 39.09 -17.05
C ILE A 110 -36.23 38.71 -17.58
N ALA A 111 -36.95 39.66 -18.17
CA ALA A 111 -38.21 39.42 -18.85
C ALA A 111 -38.09 39.84 -20.33
N ARG A 112 -38.51 38.97 -21.24
CA ARG A 112 -38.42 39.23 -22.68
C ARG A 112 -39.62 38.68 -23.44
N ALA A 113 -39.94 39.29 -24.57
CA ALA A 113 -41.00 38.86 -25.46
C ALA A 113 -40.66 39.29 -26.89
N SER A 114 -41.09 38.51 -27.89
CA SER A 114 -40.84 38.87 -29.29
C SER A 114 -41.50 40.20 -29.64
N GLY A 115 -40.74 41.10 -30.27
CA GLY A 115 -41.16 42.45 -30.60
C GLY A 115 -41.00 43.48 -29.48
N TYR A 116 -40.45 43.10 -28.32
CA TYR A 116 -40.31 43.96 -27.16
C TYR A 116 -38.87 43.98 -26.63
N SER A 117 -38.41 45.16 -26.22
CA SER A 117 -37.13 45.30 -25.54
C SER A 117 -37.19 44.67 -24.16
N LEU A 118 -36.09 44.02 -23.75
CA LEU A 118 -36.08 43.22 -22.53
C LEU A 118 -36.11 44.07 -21.25
N GLY A 119 -36.78 43.56 -20.22
CA GLY A 119 -36.84 44.09 -18.87
C GLY A 119 -35.83 43.39 -17.96
N VAL A 120 -35.24 44.13 -17.03
CA VAL A 120 -34.27 43.58 -16.06
C VAL A 120 -34.60 44.13 -14.68
N LYS A 121 -34.58 43.26 -13.68
CA LYS A 121 -34.60 43.62 -12.26
C LYS A 121 -33.45 42.93 -11.56
N ASP A 122 -32.59 43.73 -10.97
CA ASP A 122 -31.48 43.28 -10.12
C ASP A 122 -31.94 43.08 -8.68
N GLU A 123 -31.14 42.33 -7.91
CA GLU A 123 -31.29 42.19 -6.45
C GLU A 123 -32.69 41.69 -6.02
N VAL A 124 -33.32 40.84 -6.84
CA VAL A 124 -34.59 40.20 -6.48
C VAL A 124 -34.30 39.13 -5.44
N ARG A 125 -34.51 39.48 -4.18
CA ARG A 125 -34.28 38.60 -3.03
C ARG A 125 -35.34 37.52 -2.95
N VAL A 126 -34.92 36.27 -3.13
CA VAL A 126 -35.73 35.07 -2.92
C VAL A 126 -35.41 34.53 -1.52
N LEU A 127 -36.45 34.40 -0.71
CA LEU A 127 -36.37 33.76 0.59
C LEU A 127 -36.97 32.36 0.50
N SER A 128 -36.37 31.43 1.23
CA SER A 128 -36.85 30.06 1.24
C SER A 128 -38.32 29.95 1.69
N GLY A 129 -39.10 29.12 0.99
CA GLY A 129 -40.51 28.86 1.26
C GLY A 129 -41.45 30.04 1.01
N ARG A 130 -40.96 31.16 0.44
CA ARG A 130 -41.76 32.37 0.21
C ARG A 130 -41.93 32.70 -1.27
N ILE A 131 -43.00 33.43 -1.58
CA ILE A 131 -43.19 34.07 -2.88
C ILE A 131 -42.72 35.53 -2.75
N THR A 132 -41.73 35.91 -3.54
CA THR A 132 -41.30 37.31 -3.73
C THR A 132 -42.23 37.94 -4.76
N GLU A 133 -43.25 38.63 -4.26
CA GLU A 133 -44.30 39.27 -5.07
C GLU A 133 -43.88 40.64 -5.64
N ASN A 134 -44.70 41.19 -6.53
CA ASN A 134 -44.56 42.54 -7.13
C ASN A 134 -43.30 42.75 -8.00
N ILE A 135 -42.73 41.68 -8.54
CA ILE A 135 -41.62 41.75 -9.50
C ILE A 135 -42.19 42.00 -10.90
N ASN A 136 -42.77 43.18 -11.11
CA ASN A 136 -43.44 43.55 -12.36
C ASN A 136 -42.46 44.13 -13.39
N PHE A 137 -42.70 43.87 -14.68
CA PHE A 137 -41.90 44.35 -15.81
C PHE A 137 -42.75 45.18 -16.79
N SER A 138 -42.15 46.24 -17.32
CA SER A 138 -42.68 47.00 -18.46
C SER A 138 -41.73 46.82 -19.64
N LEU A 139 -42.17 46.16 -20.70
CA LEU A 139 -41.37 45.87 -21.90
C LEU A 139 -41.80 46.80 -23.04
N PRO A 140 -41.04 47.86 -23.38
CA PRO A 140 -41.39 48.74 -24.49
C PRO A 140 -41.22 48.02 -25.83
N ALA A 141 -42.02 48.40 -26.84
CA ALA A 141 -41.88 47.85 -28.20
C ALA A 141 -40.48 48.12 -28.76
N GLN A 142 -39.87 47.11 -29.39
CA GLN A 142 -38.52 47.21 -29.94
C GLN A 142 -38.56 47.68 -31.41
N THR A 143 -37.53 48.43 -31.82
CA THR A 143 -37.30 48.81 -33.22
C THR A 143 -36.21 47.97 -33.87
N ALA A 144 -36.18 47.97 -35.21
CA ALA A 144 -35.10 47.35 -36.00
C ALA A 144 -33.76 48.08 -35.82
N GLU A 145 -33.80 49.40 -35.63
CA GLU A 145 -32.63 50.21 -35.32
C GLU A 145 -32.16 50.02 -33.87
N HIS A 146 -30.84 50.10 -33.69
CA HIS A 146 -30.20 50.07 -32.38
C HIS A 146 -30.29 51.44 -31.70
N SER A 147 -30.34 51.44 -30.36
CA SER A 147 -30.30 52.65 -29.56
C SER A 147 -28.87 53.14 -29.36
N ALA A 148 -28.64 54.45 -29.20
CA ALA A 148 -27.31 55.01 -28.93
C ALA A 148 -26.74 54.62 -27.55
N ASP A 149 -27.58 54.11 -26.64
CA ASP A 149 -27.24 53.65 -25.28
C ASP A 149 -27.38 52.12 -25.11
N PHE A 150 -27.35 51.36 -26.21
CA PHE A 150 -27.46 49.90 -26.17
C PHE A 150 -26.42 49.29 -25.24
N SER A 151 -26.80 48.28 -24.46
CA SER A 151 -25.97 47.77 -23.37
C SER A 151 -26.18 46.29 -23.11
N ILE A 152 -25.11 45.60 -22.69
CA ILE A 152 -25.20 44.19 -22.33
C ILE A 152 -25.72 44.06 -20.90
N MET A 153 -26.80 43.31 -20.76
CA MET A 153 -27.49 43.07 -19.50
C MET A 153 -27.11 41.73 -18.87
N ALA A 154 -26.77 40.70 -19.63
CA ALA A 154 -26.34 39.41 -19.09
C ALA A 154 -25.66 38.51 -20.12
N LEU A 155 -24.86 37.56 -19.63
CA LEU A 155 -24.22 36.48 -20.40
C LEU A 155 -24.69 35.13 -19.86
N VAL A 156 -25.15 34.23 -20.74
CA VAL A 156 -25.65 32.90 -20.36
C VAL A 156 -25.12 31.83 -21.31
N PRO A 157 -24.23 30.94 -20.85
CA PRO A 157 -23.55 30.98 -19.55
C PRO A 157 -22.55 32.15 -19.46
N PHE A 158 -22.22 32.57 -18.24
CA PHE A 158 -21.20 33.60 -17.99
C PHE A 158 -19.77 33.03 -17.91
N SER A 159 -19.63 31.71 -18.00
CA SER A 159 -18.34 31.01 -18.04
C SER A 159 -18.38 29.89 -19.07
N GLY A 160 -17.21 29.49 -19.58
CA GLY A 160 -17.16 28.43 -20.60
C GLY A 160 -15.81 28.22 -21.27
N SER A 161 -15.82 27.39 -22.31
CA SER A 161 -14.63 27.03 -23.09
C SER A 161 -14.74 27.46 -24.56
N ASP A 162 -13.66 27.23 -25.31
CA ASP A 162 -13.58 27.50 -26.74
C ASP A 162 -14.79 26.91 -27.48
N GLY A 163 -15.46 27.72 -28.30
CA GLY A 163 -16.58 27.25 -29.12
C GLY A 163 -17.91 27.06 -28.38
N GLU A 164 -18.03 27.44 -27.11
CA GLU A 164 -19.28 27.32 -26.35
C GLU A 164 -20.32 28.34 -26.82
N LEU A 165 -21.60 27.93 -26.85
CA LEU A 165 -22.69 28.84 -27.19
C LEU A 165 -23.03 29.74 -26.01
N VAL A 166 -22.98 31.05 -26.24
CA VAL A 166 -23.27 32.09 -25.25
C VAL A 166 -24.43 32.93 -25.75
N THR A 167 -25.46 33.03 -24.92
CA THR A 167 -26.56 33.98 -25.10
C THR A 167 -26.21 35.29 -24.42
N ILE A 168 -26.31 36.39 -25.16
CA ILE A 168 -26.04 37.75 -24.72
C ILE A 168 -27.36 38.49 -24.75
N TYR A 169 -27.81 38.91 -23.57
CA TYR A 169 -28.98 39.77 -23.42
C TYR A 169 -28.53 41.21 -23.60
N CYS A 170 -28.88 41.82 -24.72
CA CYS A 170 -28.35 43.08 -25.20
C CYS A 170 -29.51 44.05 -25.41
N ARG A 171 -29.77 44.91 -24.42
CA ARG A 171 -30.91 45.85 -24.48
C ARG A 171 -30.66 46.90 -25.56
N GLY A 172 -31.62 47.07 -26.45
CA GLY A 172 -31.61 48.14 -27.46
C GLY A 172 -30.67 47.87 -28.63
N CYS A 173 -30.29 46.62 -28.88
CA CYS A 173 -29.26 46.27 -29.87
C CYS A 173 -29.82 46.14 -31.30
N GLY A 174 -31.13 46.30 -31.48
CA GLY A 174 -31.80 46.26 -32.78
C GLY A 174 -31.64 44.91 -33.50
N SER A 175 -32.12 44.82 -34.74
CA SER A 175 -31.99 43.63 -35.59
C SER A 175 -30.87 43.74 -36.63
N ASN A 176 -30.29 44.93 -36.82
CA ASN A 176 -29.16 45.12 -37.72
C ASN A 176 -27.91 44.46 -37.14
N LYS A 177 -27.41 43.42 -37.83
CA LYS A 177 -26.30 42.59 -37.36
C LYS A 177 -25.02 43.40 -37.14
N GLY A 178 -24.48 43.35 -35.93
CA GLY A 178 -23.15 43.84 -35.57
C GLY A 178 -22.17 42.70 -35.32
N ARG A 179 -21.16 42.93 -34.47
CA ARG A 179 -20.20 41.92 -34.01
C ARG A 179 -20.13 41.86 -32.50
N VAL A 180 -19.64 40.73 -31.98
CA VAL A 180 -19.43 40.50 -30.55
C VAL A 180 -17.98 40.13 -30.31
N THR A 181 -17.35 40.70 -29.29
CA THR A 181 -15.97 40.34 -28.91
C THR A 181 -15.88 39.88 -27.46
N PHE A 182 -15.07 38.85 -27.20
CA PHE A 182 -14.71 38.33 -25.88
C PHE A 182 -13.25 38.69 -25.62
N ASN A 183 -12.99 39.56 -24.65
CA ASN A 183 -11.66 40.12 -24.38
C ASN A 183 -10.95 40.63 -25.66
N GLY A 184 -11.71 41.29 -26.54
CA GLY A 184 -11.21 41.81 -27.83
C GLY A 184 -11.14 40.78 -28.97
N LYS A 185 -11.33 39.48 -28.73
CA LYS A 185 -11.40 38.44 -29.78
C LYS A 185 -12.82 38.30 -30.32
N GLU A 186 -12.98 38.27 -31.64
CA GLU A 186 -14.30 38.22 -32.28
C GLU A 186 -14.96 36.83 -32.16
N ALA A 187 -16.22 36.81 -31.72
CA ALA A 187 -17.05 35.62 -31.62
C ALA A 187 -17.85 35.37 -32.91
N THR A 188 -18.23 34.11 -33.14
CA THR A 188 -19.08 33.77 -34.30
C THR A 188 -20.55 34.01 -33.95
N VAL A 189 -21.21 34.94 -34.62
CA VAL A 189 -22.64 35.23 -34.40
C VAL A 189 -23.51 34.14 -35.04
N ILE A 190 -24.33 33.47 -34.23
CA ILE A 190 -25.29 32.43 -34.64
C ILE A 190 -26.68 33.02 -34.89
N ASP A 191 -27.17 33.82 -33.95
CA ASP A 191 -28.46 34.52 -34.04
C ASP A 191 -28.27 35.97 -33.56
N TRP A 192 -28.78 36.93 -34.32
CA TRP A 192 -28.71 38.34 -33.96
C TRP A 192 -30.13 38.88 -33.82
N ASN A 193 -30.68 38.79 -32.60
CA ASN A 193 -31.94 39.41 -32.21
C ASN A 193 -33.08 39.21 -33.23
N SER A 194 -33.17 38.00 -33.82
CA SER A 194 -34.10 37.72 -34.94
C SER A 194 -35.57 37.80 -34.52
N GLN A 195 -35.85 37.68 -33.22
CA GLN A 195 -37.19 37.77 -32.64
C GLN A 195 -37.52 39.17 -32.10
N LEU A 196 -36.60 40.14 -32.20
CA LEU A 196 -36.72 41.46 -31.56
C LEU A 196 -37.04 41.32 -30.05
N ASP A 197 -36.28 40.48 -29.36
CA ASP A 197 -36.39 40.20 -27.92
C ASP A 197 -35.08 40.50 -27.16
N ASP A 198 -34.21 41.33 -27.75
CA ASP A 198 -32.89 41.74 -27.26
C ASP A 198 -31.92 40.57 -26.97
N ARG A 199 -32.09 39.44 -27.67
CA ARG A 199 -31.25 38.23 -27.52
C ARG A 199 -30.28 38.03 -28.68
N ILE A 200 -28.99 37.92 -28.38
CA ILE A 200 -27.96 37.56 -29.36
C ILE A 200 -27.35 36.21 -28.94
N VAL A 201 -27.22 35.27 -29.87
CA VAL A 201 -26.54 33.98 -29.62
C VAL A 201 -25.25 33.95 -30.41
N VAL A 202 -24.14 33.70 -29.73
CA VAL A 202 -22.81 33.62 -30.33
C VAL A 202 -22.10 32.35 -29.91
N GLN A 203 -21.10 31.96 -30.67
CA GLN A 203 -20.13 30.94 -30.31
C GLN A 203 -18.84 31.63 -29.82
N ALA A 204 -18.40 31.33 -28.59
CA ALA A 204 -17.19 31.88 -28.01
C ALA A 204 -15.97 31.60 -28.92
N PRO A 205 -15.02 32.55 -29.03
CA PRO A 205 -13.86 32.40 -29.91
C PRO A 205 -12.97 31.23 -29.51
N ALA A 206 -12.15 30.75 -30.44
CA ALA A 206 -11.05 29.86 -30.10
C ALA A 206 -10.07 30.58 -29.16
N GLU A 207 -9.47 29.82 -28.26
CA GLU A 207 -8.58 30.34 -27.23
C GLU A 207 -9.21 31.44 -26.38
N VAL A 208 -10.44 31.23 -25.92
CA VAL A 208 -11.17 32.24 -25.16
C VAL A 208 -10.44 32.54 -23.85
N GLU A 209 -10.24 33.83 -23.59
CA GLU A 209 -9.62 34.33 -22.37
C GLU A 209 -10.68 34.97 -21.47
N THR A 210 -10.50 34.85 -20.16
CA THR A 210 -11.32 35.56 -19.18
C THR A 210 -11.24 37.06 -19.45
N GLY A 211 -12.39 37.72 -19.59
CA GLY A 211 -12.39 39.15 -19.86
C GLY A 211 -13.73 39.71 -20.33
N PRO A 212 -13.78 41.01 -20.66
CA PRO A 212 -15.02 41.70 -20.98
C PRO A 212 -15.61 41.25 -22.31
N VAL A 213 -16.93 41.04 -22.33
CA VAL A 213 -17.70 40.86 -23.57
C VAL A 213 -18.22 42.22 -24.02
N ARG A 214 -18.11 42.53 -25.32
CA ARG A 214 -18.64 43.76 -25.92
C ARG A 214 -19.47 43.44 -27.16
N VAL A 215 -20.56 44.17 -27.33
CA VAL A 215 -21.35 44.21 -28.56
C VAL A 215 -20.97 45.49 -29.31
N ILE A 216 -20.73 45.38 -30.62
CA ILE A 216 -20.29 46.49 -31.46
C ILE A 216 -21.21 46.63 -32.67
N ILE A 217 -21.84 47.79 -32.81
CA ILE A 217 -22.80 48.11 -33.87
C ILE A 217 -22.35 49.41 -34.52
N ASN A 218 -22.17 49.42 -35.84
CA ASN A 218 -21.71 50.60 -36.60
C ASN A 218 -20.43 51.28 -36.05
N GLY A 219 -19.57 50.53 -35.35
CA GLY A 219 -18.35 51.04 -34.72
C GLY A 219 -18.52 51.54 -33.28
N GLU A 220 -19.75 51.66 -32.79
CA GLU A 220 -20.04 51.99 -31.39
C GLU A 220 -20.03 50.73 -30.52
N THR A 221 -19.50 50.85 -29.30
CA THR A 221 -19.48 49.75 -28.30
C THR A 221 -20.62 49.89 -27.32
N SER A 222 -21.12 48.76 -26.83
CA SER A 222 -22.13 48.67 -25.78
C SER A 222 -21.79 49.48 -24.51
N LYS A 223 -22.83 50.01 -23.85
CA LYS A 223 -22.76 51.04 -22.80
C LYS A 223 -23.19 50.54 -21.41
N GLU A 224 -22.90 49.29 -21.07
CA GLU A 224 -23.14 48.75 -19.73
C GLU A 224 -22.37 49.52 -18.63
N THR A 225 -23.02 49.71 -17.48
CA THR A 225 -22.46 50.41 -16.30
C THR A 225 -21.17 49.79 -15.78
N GLN A 226 -21.08 48.45 -15.85
CA GLN A 226 -19.88 47.68 -15.56
C GLN A 226 -19.67 46.67 -16.68
N PRO A 227 -18.42 46.42 -17.12
CA PRO A 227 -18.15 45.40 -18.12
C PRO A 227 -18.58 44.02 -17.61
N LEU A 228 -19.38 43.29 -18.40
CA LEU A 228 -19.70 41.90 -18.10
C LEU A 228 -18.54 41.01 -18.53
N LEU A 229 -18.06 40.19 -17.60
CA LEU A 229 -16.95 39.29 -17.83
C LEU A 229 -17.48 37.91 -18.25
N PHE A 230 -16.89 37.35 -19.30
CA PHE A 230 -16.95 35.93 -19.56
C PHE A 230 -15.75 35.26 -18.91
N ILE A 231 -15.98 34.24 -18.08
CA ILE A 231 -14.92 33.51 -17.39
C ILE A 231 -14.53 32.29 -18.21
N GLY A 232 -13.34 32.34 -18.81
CA GLY A 232 -12.80 31.19 -19.53
C GLY A 232 -12.42 30.06 -18.57
N ARG A 233 -12.68 28.81 -18.95
CA ARG A 233 -12.18 27.64 -18.19
C ARG A 233 -10.65 27.67 -18.09
N PRO A 234 -10.07 27.32 -16.92
CA PRO A 234 -8.62 27.23 -16.79
C PRO A 234 -8.09 26.10 -17.68
N VAL A 235 -7.05 26.38 -18.46
CA VAL A 235 -6.44 25.39 -19.37
C VAL A 235 -4.97 25.25 -19.04
N ILE A 236 -4.51 24.03 -18.78
CA ILE A 236 -3.08 23.71 -18.71
C ILE A 236 -2.60 23.30 -20.10
N LEU A 237 -1.62 24.04 -20.62
CA LEU A 237 -1.01 23.77 -21.92
C LEU A 237 0.33 23.04 -21.81
N ARG A 238 1.11 23.34 -20.76
CA ARG A 238 2.47 22.82 -20.55
C ARG A 238 2.82 22.87 -19.06
N ALA A 239 3.71 21.99 -18.61
CA ALA A 239 4.32 22.08 -17.29
C ALA A 239 5.81 21.75 -17.36
N GLU A 240 6.62 22.45 -16.57
CA GLU A 240 8.07 22.27 -16.54
C GLU A 240 8.64 22.23 -15.11
N PRO A 241 9.49 21.23 -14.79
CA PRO A 241 9.85 20.09 -15.65
C PRO A 241 8.71 19.04 -15.75
N ILE A 242 8.63 18.34 -16.88
CA ILE A 242 7.67 17.24 -17.09
C ILE A 242 8.11 15.93 -16.41
N VAL A 243 9.41 15.80 -16.12
CA VAL A 243 10.00 14.76 -15.26
C VAL A 243 10.42 15.40 -13.94
N ALA A 244 9.85 14.95 -12.83
CA ALA A 244 10.03 15.56 -11.52
C ALA A 244 10.23 14.53 -10.40
N GLN A 245 10.48 15.01 -9.18
CA GLN A 245 10.48 14.23 -7.94
C GLN A 245 9.39 14.75 -7.00
N GLY A 246 8.95 13.94 -6.03
CA GLY A 246 8.00 14.39 -5.00
C GLY A 246 8.54 15.60 -4.22
N GLY A 247 7.67 16.56 -3.90
CA GLY A 247 8.05 17.80 -3.23
C GLY A 247 8.69 18.86 -4.13
N GLN A 248 8.99 18.56 -5.40
CA GLN A 248 9.62 19.48 -6.34
C GLN A 248 8.65 20.59 -6.77
N LEU A 249 9.19 21.80 -6.97
CA LEU A 249 8.47 22.91 -7.59
C LEU A 249 8.46 22.74 -9.12
N ILE A 250 7.28 22.85 -9.72
CA ILE A 250 7.06 22.89 -11.16
C ILE A 250 6.39 24.21 -11.55
N THR A 251 6.62 24.66 -12.78
CA THR A 251 5.93 25.80 -13.38
C THR A 251 4.90 25.29 -14.37
N ILE A 252 3.65 25.72 -14.21
CA ILE A 252 2.53 25.38 -15.08
C ILE A 252 2.24 26.57 -15.98
N TYR A 253 2.13 26.31 -17.28
CA TYR A 253 1.80 27.29 -18.30
C TYR A 253 0.46 26.95 -18.93
N GLY A 254 -0.36 27.98 -19.12
CA GLY A 254 -1.76 27.80 -19.48
C GLY A 254 -2.46 29.10 -19.80
N ARG A 255 -3.76 29.11 -19.54
CA ARG A 255 -4.65 30.27 -19.69
C ARG A 255 -5.72 30.24 -18.60
N ASN A 256 -6.28 31.42 -18.33
CA ASN A 256 -7.41 31.62 -17.43
C ASN A 256 -7.17 31.09 -16.02
N PHE A 257 -5.93 31.14 -15.53
CA PHE A 257 -5.65 30.89 -14.12
C PHE A 257 -6.18 32.05 -13.29
N ASN A 258 -6.69 31.75 -12.10
CA ASN A 258 -7.22 32.78 -11.24
C ASN A 258 -6.04 33.60 -10.65
N PRO A 259 -6.10 34.95 -10.65
CA PRO A 259 -5.04 35.77 -10.07
C PRO A 259 -4.85 35.55 -8.56
N ILE A 260 -5.84 34.97 -7.87
CA ILE A 260 -5.75 34.60 -6.46
C ILE A 260 -5.32 33.13 -6.36
N ASP A 261 -4.15 32.90 -5.78
CA ASP A 261 -3.51 31.60 -5.59
C ASP A 261 -4.45 30.53 -5.00
N ARG A 262 -5.11 30.83 -3.88
CA ARG A 262 -6.01 29.94 -3.15
C ARG A 262 -7.32 29.65 -3.88
N PHE A 263 -7.55 30.18 -5.08
CA PHE A 263 -8.68 29.76 -5.91
C PHE A 263 -8.27 28.76 -6.99
N ASN A 264 -6.97 28.59 -7.25
CA ASN A 264 -6.48 27.55 -8.14
C ASN A 264 -6.28 26.25 -7.34
N ARG A 265 -7.07 25.21 -7.64
CA ARG A 265 -6.92 23.86 -7.10
C ARG A 265 -6.20 23.02 -8.13
N VAL A 266 -4.92 22.70 -7.90
CA VAL A 266 -4.13 21.87 -8.80
C VAL A 266 -3.95 20.50 -8.17
N LYS A 267 -4.17 19.43 -8.94
CA LYS A 267 -3.98 18.04 -8.49
C LYS A 267 -3.10 17.26 -9.45
N LEU A 268 -2.23 16.40 -8.92
CA LEU A 268 -1.51 15.38 -9.68
C LEU A 268 -2.04 14.01 -9.28
N LYS A 269 -2.62 13.26 -10.24
CA LYS A 269 -3.25 11.95 -9.99
C LYS A 269 -4.15 11.98 -8.73
N ASP A 270 -5.10 12.92 -8.74
CA ASP A 270 -6.08 13.18 -7.67
C ASP A 270 -5.53 13.68 -6.33
N THR A 271 -4.20 13.82 -6.17
CA THR A 271 -3.57 14.34 -4.96
C THR A 271 -3.32 15.84 -5.08
N ASP A 272 -3.67 16.61 -4.05
CA ASP A 272 -3.50 18.07 -4.06
C ASP A 272 -2.03 18.48 -4.16
N CYS A 273 -1.78 19.43 -5.05
CA CYS A 273 -0.52 20.17 -5.15
C CYS A 273 -0.69 21.54 -4.49
N MET A 274 0.38 22.08 -3.94
CA MET A 274 0.37 23.41 -3.34
C MET A 274 0.69 24.46 -4.41
N VAL A 275 -0.26 25.35 -4.72
CA VAL A 275 0.04 26.54 -5.55
C VAL A 275 0.83 27.52 -4.69
N THR A 276 2.11 27.73 -5.02
CA THR A 276 3.02 28.57 -4.24
C THR A 276 3.05 30.01 -4.73
N ALA A 277 2.75 30.25 -6.01
CA ALA A 277 2.63 31.58 -6.59
C ALA A 277 1.78 31.56 -7.86
N VAL A 278 1.07 32.67 -8.10
CA VAL A 278 0.48 33.02 -9.40
C VAL A 278 1.36 34.12 -9.99
N ILE A 279 2.04 33.85 -11.11
CA ILE A 279 2.88 34.86 -11.77
C ILE A 279 1.99 35.78 -12.61
N ASP A 280 1.09 35.16 -13.38
CA ASP A 280 0.05 35.79 -14.16
C ASP A 280 -1.08 34.78 -14.45
N GLU A 281 -2.12 35.20 -15.18
CA GLU A 281 -3.26 34.35 -15.58
C GLU A 281 -2.88 33.20 -16.53
N LYS A 282 -1.60 33.10 -16.91
CA LYS A 282 -1.04 32.09 -17.80
C LYS A 282 0.03 31.24 -17.14
N THR A 283 0.47 31.57 -15.93
CA THR A 283 1.63 30.93 -15.30
C THR A 283 1.46 30.77 -13.79
N LEU A 284 1.54 29.52 -13.31
CA LEU A 284 1.54 29.15 -11.89
C LEU A 284 2.87 28.52 -11.49
N GLN A 285 3.30 28.74 -10.26
CA GLN A 285 4.26 27.87 -9.58
C GLN A 285 3.53 26.96 -8.62
N VAL A 286 3.83 25.66 -8.71
CA VAL A 286 3.14 24.61 -7.98
C VAL A 286 4.15 23.64 -7.39
N GLN A 287 4.06 23.39 -6.09
CA GLN A 287 4.82 22.35 -5.41
C GLN A 287 4.05 21.03 -5.44
N LEU A 288 4.70 19.99 -5.96
CA LEU A 288 4.17 18.64 -5.97
C LEU A 288 4.12 18.05 -4.55
N PRO A 289 3.18 17.13 -4.25
CA PRO A 289 3.17 16.42 -2.98
C PRO A 289 4.44 15.58 -2.79
N VAL A 290 4.86 15.35 -1.54
CA VAL A 290 6.09 14.59 -1.23
C VAL A 290 5.98 13.13 -1.70
N ASN A 291 4.79 12.55 -1.63
CA ASN A 291 4.44 11.22 -2.11
C ASN A 291 3.79 11.23 -3.51
N ALA A 292 4.17 12.20 -4.35
CA ALA A 292 3.66 12.33 -5.73
C ALA A 292 3.82 11.04 -6.54
N ARG A 293 2.83 10.78 -7.40
CA ARG A 293 2.80 9.66 -8.35
C ARG A 293 2.66 10.17 -9.77
N THR A 294 3.25 9.46 -10.72
CA THR A 294 3.11 9.75 -12.16
C THR A 294 1.63 9.76 -12.57
N GLY A 295 1.18 10.82 -13.25
CA GLY A 295 -0.20 10.91 -13.71
C GLY A 295 -0.59 12.28 -14.26
N LEU A 296 -1.91 12.43 -14.52
CA LEU A 296 -2.50 13.65 -15.05
C LEU A 296 -2.43 14.80 -14.05
N LEU A 297 -1.97 15.96 -14.52
CA LEU A 297 -2.04 17.23 -13.83
C LEU A 297 -3.36 17.91 -14.18
N SER A 298 -4.22 18.13 -13.20
CA SER A 298 -5.53 18.76 -13.37
C SER A 298 -5.60 20.07 -12.61
N ILE A 299 -6.51 20.95 -13.03
CA ILE A 299 -6.79 22.21 -12.37
C ILE A 299 -8.30 22.45 -12.31
N ARG A 300 -8.74 23.08 -11.23
CA ARG A 300 -10.08 23.64 -11.05
C ARG A 300 -9.95 25.02 -10.44
N ILE A 301 -10.83 25.95 -10.81
CA ILE A 301 -11.03 27.18 -10.04
C ILE A 301 -12.13 26.95 -9.02
N GLU A 302 -11.86 27.28 -7.77
CA GLU A 302 -12.80 27.24 -6.66
C GLU A 302 -12.74 28.56 -5.91
N SER A 303 -13.72 29.44 -6.19
CA SER A 303 -13.93 30.70 -5.49
C SER A 303 -15.22 30.65 -4.68
N ASN A 304 -15.51 31.72 -3.94
CA ASN A 304 -16.80 31.87 -3.25
C ASN A 304 -17.98 32.08 -4.22
N GLU A 305 -17.69 32.44 -5.48
CA GLU A 305 -18.69 32.82 -6.47
C GLU A 305 -18.99 31.69 -7.46
N TYR A 306 -17.99 30.87 -7.80
CA TYR A 306 -18.15 29.80 -8.79
C TYR A 306 -17.10 28.70 -8.64
N GLN A 307 -17.44 27.52 -9.15
CA GLN A 307 -16.53 26.40 -9.34
C GLN A 307 -16.45 26.04 -10.82
N LEU A 308 -15.23 25.91 -11.34
CA LEU A 308 -15.01 25.69 -12.76
C LEU A 308 -13.90 24.67 -13.00
N GLU A 309 -14.28 23.52 -13.55
CA GLU A 309 -13.32 22.48 -13.95
C GLU A 309 -12.44 22.97 -15.11
N GLY A 310 -11.15 22.65 -15.01
CA GLY A 310 -10.18 22.94 -16.04
C GLY A 310 -10.00 21.84 -17.06
N ILE A 311 -9.21 22.17 -18.08
CA ILE A 311 -8.85 21.27 -19.17
C ILE A 311 -7.34 21.06 -19.13
N SER A 312 -6.92 19.79 -19.12
CA SER A 312 -5.51 19.42 -19.16
C SER A 312 -5.33 18.06 -19.80
N SER A 313 -4.20 17.90 -20.50
CA SER A 313 -3.69 16.64 -21.02
C SER A 313 -2.25 16.36 -20.55
N GLN A 314 -1.73 17.18 -19.62
CA GLN A 314 -0.35 17.10 -19.18
C GLN A 314 -0.14 15.96 -18.18
N ILE A 315 0.73 15.01 -18.54
CA ILE A 315 1.20 13.95 -17.64
C ILE A 315 2.54 14.38 -17.04
N ILE A 316 2.61 14.45 -15.71
CA ILE A 316 3.89 14.61 -15.01
C ILE A 316 4.43 13.23 -14.68
N THR A 317 5.65 12.95 -15.12
CA THR A 317 6.36 11.71 -14.78
C THR A 317 7.17 11.93 -13.52
N ILE A 318 6.80 11.25 -12.44
CA ILE A 318 7.62 11.20 -11.24
C ILE A 318 8.71 10.15 -11.45
N LYS A 319 9.96 10.54 -11.21
CA LYS A 319 11.11 9.67 -11.41
C LYS A 319 10.92 8.34 -10.65
N PRO A 320 11.00 7.18 -11.33
CA PRO A 320 10.90 5.89 -10.67
C PRO A 320 12.10 5.67 -9.75
N ILE A 321 11.92 4.88 -8.69
CA ILE A 321 12.99 4.45 -7.80
C ILE A 321 13.02 2.93 -7.82
N LEU A 322 14.19 2.36 -8.11
CA LEU A 322 14.40 0.92 -8.10
C LEU A 322 15.09 0.56 -6.79
N VAL A 323 14.36 -0.10 -5.90
CA VAL A 323 14.82 -0.41 -4.55
C VAL A 323 15.52 -1.76 -4.52
N HIS A 324 15.01 -2.73 -5.29
CA HIS A 324 15.54 -4.09 -5.28
C HIS A 324 15.34 -4.84 -6.60
N ILE A 325 16.26 -5.77 -6.89
CA ILE A 325 16.15 -6.75 -7.96
C ILE A 325 16.43 -8.13 -7.37
N SER A 326 15.50 -9.06 -7.57
CA SER A 326 15.62 -10.44 -7.15
C SER A 326 15.25 -11.38 -8.29
N PRO A 327 16.09 -12.38 -8.58
CA PRO A 327 17.41 -12.61 -8.01
C PRO A 327 18.45 -11.63 -8.59
N LYS A 328 19.56 -11.35 -7.86
CA LYS A 328 20.69 -10.55 -8.39
C LYS A 328 21.54 -11.30 -9.43
N ARG A 329 21.32 -12.61 -9.58
CA ARG A 329 21.87 -13.48 -10.62
C ARG A 329 20.86 -14.56 -10.96
N ALA A 330 20.71 -14.88 -12.24
CA ALA A 330 19.82 -15.94 -12.66
C ALA A 330 20.15 -16.45 -14.05
N VAL A 331 19.71 -17.68 -14.33
CA VAL A 331 19.72 -18.24 -15.70
C VAL A 331 18.68 -17.53 -16.57
N PRO A 332 18.85 -17.48 -17.90
CA PRO A 332 17.83 -16.97 -18.80
C PRO A 332 16.44 -17.58 -18.57
N ASN A 333 15.40 -16.80 -18.87
CA ASN A 333 13.99 -17.19 -18.85
C ASN A 333 13.35 -17.46 -17.48
N VAL A 334 14.10 -17.39 -16.37
CA VAL A 334 13.50 -17.42 -15.03
C VAL A 334 12.92 -16.06 -14.65
N PRO A 335 11.94 -16.00 -13.73
CA PRO A 335 11.39 -14.74 -13.26
C PRO A 335 12.46 -13.84 -12.61
N LEU A 336 12.51 -12.59 -13.03
CA LEU A 336 13.23 -11.48 -12.41
C LEU A 336 12.20 -10.50 -11.86
N THR A 337 12.23 -10.32 -10.55
CA THR A 337 11.37 -9.40 -9.82
C THR A 337 12.12 -8.11 -9.49
N LEU A 338 11.56 -6.97 -9.89
CA LEU A 338 12.04 -5.64 -9.59
C LEU A 338 11.04 -4.97 -8.65
N TYR A 339 11.51 -4.49 -7.49
CA TYR A 339 10.70 -3.75 -6.53
C TYR A 339 11.12 -2.28 -6.51
N GLY A 340 10.14 -1.39 -6.44
CA GLY A 340 10.41 0.03 -6.43
C GLY A 340 9.18 0.89 -6.18
N TYR A 341 9.26 2.14 -6.60
CA TYR A 341 8.21 3.13 -6.49
C TYR A 341 8.03 3.87 -7.80
N ASN A 342 6.80 4.31 -8.07
CA ASN A 342 6.41 5.10 -9.25
C ASN A 342 6.65 4.37 -10.57
N PHE A 343 6.38 3.06 -10.63
CA PHE A 343 6.38 2.32 -11.90
C PHE A 343 5.13 2.60 -12.75
N GLY A 344 4.08 3.17 -12.16
CA GLY A 344 2.83 3.50 -12.84
C GLY A 344 1.85 2.33 -12.90
N ASP A 345 0.71 2.57 -13.55
CA ASP A 345 -0.39 1.60 -13.75
C ASP A 345 -0.51 1.14 -15.21
N ASN A 346 0.22 1.76 -16.13
CA ASN A 346 0.27 1.39 -17.54
C ASN A 346 1.62 0.76 -17.90
N ARG A 347 1.64 -0.56 -18.08
CA ARG A 347 2.86 -1.31 -18.46
C ARG A 347 3.51 -0.84 -19.76
N ASN A 348 2.73 -0.25 -20.69
CA ASN A 348 3.24 0.18 -22.00
C ASN A 348 4.21 1.37 -21.89
N ASP A 349 4.13 2.09 -20.77
CA ASP A 349 4.99 3.23 -20.48
C ASP A 349 6.30 2.78 -19.81
N VAL A 350 6.45 1.48 -19.53
CA VAL A 350 7.51 0.93 -18.69
C VAL A 350 8.44 -0.01 -19.47
N LYS A 351 9.74 0.20 -19.28
CA LYS A 351 10.80 -0.65 -19.81
C LYS A 351 11.79 -0.99 -18.70
N VAL A 352 12.29 -2.22 -18.71
CA VAL A 352 13.43 -2.63 -17.86
C VAL A 352 14.68 -2.58 -18.71
N LEU A 353 15.66 -1.79 -18.29
CA LEU A 353 16.92 -1.64 -18.99
C LEU A 353 17.95 -2.59 -18.40
N PHE A 354 18.66 -3.33 -19.25
CA PHE A 354 19.89 -4.04 -18.90
C PHE A 354 21.03 -3.38 -19.67
N GLY A 355 21.77 -2.50 -19.00
CA GLY A 355 22.75 -1.62 -19.63
C GLY A 355 22.07 -0.72 -20.65
N THR A 356 22.34 -0.94 -21.93
CA THR A 356 21.74 -0.22 -23.06
C THR A 356 20.53 -0.94 -23.67
N TYR A 357 20.27 -2.19 -23.30
CA TYR A 357 19.16 -2.97 -23.84
C TYR A 357 17.85 -2.59 -23.14
N GLU A 358 16.82 -2.24 -23.92
CA GLU A 358 15.48 -1.94 -23.40
C GLU A 358 14.56 -3.15 -23.57
N ILE A 359 14.08 -3.70 -22.45
CA ILE A 359 13.12 -4.81 -22.40
C ILE A 359 11.74 -4.25 -22.07
N ALA A 360 10.77 -4.46 -22.96
CA ALA A 360 9.39 -4.05 -22.75
C ALA A 360 8.70 -4.94 -21.71
N VAL A 361 7.85 -4.35 -20.85
CA VAL A 361 6.97 -5.11 -19.96
C VAL A 361 5.71 -5.52 -20.74
N THR A 362 5.51 -6.82 -20.92
CA THR A 362 4.47 -7.38 -21.77
C THR A 362 3.20 -7.75 -20.99
N ALA A 363 2.16 -8.21 -21.71
CA ALA A 363 0.93 -8.70 -21.09
C ALA A 363 1.12 -10.01 -20.29
N ASN A 364 2.20 -10.76 -20.55
CA ASN A 364 2.52 -12.00 -19.84
C ASN A 364 3.30 -11.75 -18.54
N ASP A 365 3.76 -10.51 -18.32
CA ASP A 365 4.55 -10.12 -17.16
C ASP A 365 3.62 -9.62 -16.03
N SER A 366 4.03 -9.89 -14.78
CA SER A 366 3.33 -9.34 -13.62
C SER A 366 3.77 -7.90 -13.39
N PHE A 367 2.82 -7.00 -13.19
CA PHE A 367 3.09 -5.56 -13.16
C PHE A 367 2.16 -4.84 -12.19
N SER A 368 2.74 -3.99 -11.35
CA SER A 368 2.07 -3.00 -10.50
C SER A 368 2.97 -1.77 -10.35
N ASP A 369 2.45 -0.71 -9.72
CA ASP A 369 3.16 0.54 -9.45
C ASP A 369 4.45 0.38 -8.61
N ASN A 370 4.63 -0.76 -7.94
CA ASN A 370 5.76 -1.03 -7.07
C ASN A 370 6.47 -2.37 -7.34
N LYS A 371 6.02 -3.14 -8.33
CA LYS A 371 6.56 -4.46 -8.64
C LYS A 371 6.47 -4.76 -10.13
N ILE A 372 7.57 -5.20 -10.71
CA ILE A 372 7.63 -5.73 -12.07
C ILE A 372 8.20 -7.15 -11.98
N VAL A 373 7.57 -8.13 -12.62
CA VAL A 373 8.14 -9.47 -12.80
C VAL A 373 8.22 -9.74 -14.29
N ILE A 374 9.43 -9.65 -14.83
CA ILE A 374 9.75 -10.08 -16.21
C ILE A 374 10.52 -11.38 -16.18
N LYS A 375 10.80 -11.97 -17.33
CA LYS A 375 11.82 -13.03 -17.43
C LYS A 375 13.22 -12.42 -17.59
N VAL A 376 14.22 -13.05 -16.99
CA VAL A 376 15.63 -12.73 -17.27
C VAL A 376 15.87 -12.91 -18.77
N PRO A 377 16.40 -11.89 -19.48
CA PRO A 377 16.70 -11.98 -20.90
C PRO A 377 17.66 -13.12 -21.24
N ASP A 378 17.62 -13.58 -22.50
CA ASP A 378 18.54 -14.60 -22.99
C ASP A 378 19.95 -14.06 -23.24
N THR A 379 20.83 -14.94 -23.72
CA THR A 379 22.25 -14.66 -23.92
C THR A 379 22.54 -13.64 -25.03
N THR A 380 21.54 -13.28 -25.84
CA THR A 380 21.67 -12.21 -26.85
C THR A 380 21.65 -10.81 -26.21
N VAL A 381 20.99 -10.68 -25.06
CA VAL A 381 20.95 -9.43 -24.26
C VAL A 381 21.99 -9.50 -23.15
N LEU A 382 22.16 -10.67 -22.53
CA LEU A 382 22.98 -10.89 -21.35
C LEU A 382 24.07 -11.92 -21.63
N ALA A 383 25.26 -11.47 -22.01
CA ALA A 383 26.39 -12.38 -22.21
C ALA A 383 26.61 -13.25 -20.96
N PRO A 384 26.81 -14.57 -21.10
CA PRO A 384 26.99 -15.46 -19.96
C PRO A 384 28.07 -14.96 -18.99
N GLY A 385 27.71 -14.87 -17.71
CA GLY A 385 28.60 -14.38 -16.66
C GLY A 385 28.76 -12.86 -16.54
N ALA A 386 28.24 -12.06 -17.47
CA ALA A 386 28.38 -10.60 -17.43
C ALA A 386 27.58 -9.95 -16.29
N THR A 387 28.19 -8.99 -15.60
CA THR A 387 27.50 -8.09 -14.67
C THR A 387 27.10 -6.80 -15.38
N ILE A 388 25.85 -6.38 -15.20
CA ILE A 388 25.25 -5.25 -15.91
C ILE A 388 24.36 -4.41 -14.98
N ASP A 389 24.30 -3.11 -15.24
CA ASP A 389 23.37 -2.21 -14.54
C ASP A 389 21.94 -2.45 -15.03
N VAL A 390 21.00 -2.55 -14.09
CA VAL A 390 19.58 -2.65 -14.37
C VAL A 390 18.85 -1.42 -13.85
N LYS A 391 17.97 -0.85 -14.68
CA LYS A 391 17.14 0.31 -14.36
C LYS A 391 15.69 0.06 -14.79
N VAL A 392 14.75 0.73 -14.15
CA VAL A 392 13.37 0.84 -14.64
C VAL A 392 13.20 2.22 -15.27
N LYS A 393 12.73 2.24 -16.51
CA LYS A 393 12.38 3.45 -17.25
C LYS A 393 10.86 3.55 -17.36
N VAL A 394 10.31 4.68 -16.91
CA VAL A 394 8.90 5.03 -17.02
C VAL A 394 8.82 6.29 -17.88
N ASN A 395 8.16 6.21 -19.03
CA ASN A 395 8.26 7.22 -20.08
C ASN A 395 9.74 7.54 -20.40
N ASP A 396 10.16 8.77 -20.17
CA ASP A 396 11.54 9.23 -20.36
C ASP A 396 12.38 9.27 -19.08
N ALA A 397 11.80 8.90 -17.92
CA ALA A 397 12.48 8.94 -16.64
C ALA A 397 13.05 7.56 -16.26
N SER A 398 14.33 7.50 -15.90
CA SER A 398 14.99 6.27 -15.42
C SER A 398 15.22 6.29 -13.92
N SER A 399 15.15 5.12 -13.30
CA SER A 399 15.49 4.91 -11.89
C SER A 399 16.99 4.99 -11.64
N ASN A 400 17.39 4.90 -10.36
CA ASN A 400 18.74 4.47 -9.99
C ASN A 400 19.04 3.08 -10.57
N ALA A 401 20.33 2.77 -10.72
CA ALA A 401 20.80 1.47 -11.17
C ALA A 401 20.95 0.51 -10.00
N LEU A 402 20.69 -0.77 -10.24
CA LEU A 402 21.15 -1.88 -9.40
C LEU A 402 21.85 -2.91 -10.29
N SER A 403 22.90 -3.56 -9.79
CA SER A 403 23.66 -4.53 -10.59
C SER A 403 22.96 -5.89 -10.65
N PHE A 404 23.01 -6.53 -11.82
CA PHE A 404 22.55 -7.90 -12.07
C PHE A 404 23.65 -8.67 -12.80
N THR A 405 23.88 -9.93 -12.43
CA THR A 405 24.88 -10.79 -13.08
C THR A 405 24.19 -11.92 -13.84
N ALA A 406 24.45 -12.05 -15.13
CA ALA A 406 23.94 -13.14 -15.95
C ALA A 406 24.57 -14.47 -15.54
N TYR A 407 23.80 -15.56 -15.63
CA TYR A 407 24.34 -16.89 -15.39
C TYR A 407 25.40 -17.33 -16.41
N ASN A 408 26.38 -18.12 -15.97
CA ASN A 408 27.30 -18.80 -16.87
C ASN A 408 26.69 -20.15 -17.24
N THR A 409 26.25 -20.31 -18.49
CA THR A 409 25.59 -21.52 -19.01
C THR A 409 26.48 -22.77 -18.99
N ALA A 410 27.79 -22.63 -18.75
CA ALA A 410 28.69 -23.77 -18.57
C ALA A 410 28.49 -24.47 -17.21
N ASN A 411 27.84 -23.80 -16.24
CA ASN A 411 27.59 -24.36 -14.92
C ASN A 411 26.30 -25.21 -15.02
N VAL A 412 26.30 -26.45 -14.52
CA VAL A 412 25.12 -27.35 -14.61
C VAL A 412 24.77 -28.04 -13.28
N THR A 413 25.64 -27.92 -12.28
CA THR A 413 25.48 -28.43 -10.92
C THR A 413 25.65 -27.33 -9.86
N LEU A 414 25.14 -27.55 -8.65
CA LEU A 414 25.31 -26.63 -7.50
C LEU A 414 26.80 -26.45 -7.16
N ALA A 415 27.59 -27.49 -7.37
CA ALA A 415 29.05 -27.41 -7.34
C ALA A 415 29.57 -26.44 -8.41
N ASP A 416 29.14 -26.55 -9.68
CA ASP A 416 29.51 -25.57 -10.71
C ASP A 416 29.02 -24.15 -10.37
N TYR A 417 27.97 -24.03 -9.56
CA TYR A 417 27.49 -22.76 -9.03
C TYR A 417 28.26 -22.28 -7.79
N GLY A 418 29.36 -22.92 -7.42
CA GLY A 418 30.24 -22.51 -6.33
C GLY A 418 29.83 -22.99 -4.95
N ILE A 419 28.85 -23.89 -4.79
CA ILE A 419 28.42 -24.38 -3.49
C ILE A 419 28.70 -25.87 -3.38
N TYR A 420 29.60 -26.25 -2.46
CA TYR A 420 30.14 -27.61 -2.31
C TYR A 420 30.01 -28.09 -0.87
N ASP A 421 29.92 -29.41 -0.67
CA ASP A 421 30.18 -30.01 0.63
C ASP A 421 31.70 -29.95 0.91
N PHE A 422 32.10 -29.43 2.06
CA PHE A 422 33.52 -29.27 2.41
C PHE A 422 34.24 -30.61 2.50
N ASP A 423 33.59 -31.63 3.06
CA ASP A 423 34.21 -32.94 3.27
C ASP A 423 34.37 -33.71 1.94
N GLU A 424 33.59 -33.39 0.91
CA GLU A 424 33.75 -33.96 -0.44
C GLU A 424 34.95 -33.36 -1.22
N LYS A 425 35.39 -32.16 -0.84
CA LYS A 425 36.46 -31.41 -1.55
C LYS A 425 37.75 -31.27 -0.76
N SER A 426 37.72 -31.53 0.54
CA SER A 426 38.89 -31.46 1.41
C SER A 426 39.58 -32.82 1.52
N VAL A 427 40.92 -32.80 1.60
CA VAL A 427 41.73 -33.98 1.96
C VAL A 427 42.27 -33.72 3.36
N ALA A 428 42.11 -34.68 4.28
CA ALA A 428 42.49 -34.52 5.68
C ALA A 428 41.88 -33.27 6.36
N ARG A 429 40.66 -32.87 5.94
CA ARG A 429 39.95 -31.65 6.39
C ARG A 429 40.63 -30.33 6.01
N THR A 430 41.55 -30.38 5.05
CA THR A 430 42.19 -29.22 4.43
C THR A 430 41.67 -29.05 3.01
N LEU A 431 41.15 -27.86 2.72
CA LEU A 431 40.81 -27.39 1.38
C LEU A 431 41.89 -26.42 0.91
N ARG A 432 42.38 -26.60 -0.30
CA ARG A 432 43.29 -25.67 -0.97
C ARG A 432 42.61 -25.11 -2.20
N ILE A 433 42.77 -23.82 -2.45
CA ILE A 433 42.26 -23.11 -3.63
C ILE A 433 43.40 -22.27 -4.18
N GLU A 434 43.73 -22.45 -5.45
CA GLU A 434 44.85 -21.76 -6.10
C GLU A 434 44.44 -20.34 -6.51
N SER A 435 45.35 -19.38 -6.35
CA SER A 435 45.27 -18.03 -6.93
C SER A 435 43.90 -17.35 -6.81
N LEU A 436 43.45 -17.10 -5.58
CA LEU A 436 42.19 -16.40 -5.32
C LEU A 436 42.29 -14.96 -5.83
N ALA A 437 41.60 -14.62 -6.92
CA ALA A 437 41.72 -13.31 -7.55
C ALA A 437 41.14 -12.20 -6.63
N PRO A 438 41.57 -10.92 -6.76
CA PRO A 438 41.05 -9.82 -5.94
C PRO A 438 39.51 -9.66 -5.98
N THR A 439 38.90 -10.08 -7.09
CA THR A 439 37.44 -10.07 -7.27
C THR A 439 36.73 -11.28 -6.67
N ASP A 440 37.47 -12.30 -6.25
CA ASP A 440 36.91 -13.53 -5.70
C ASP A 440 36.50 -13.33 -4.24
N ARG A 441 35.50 -14.09 -3.81
CA ARG A 441 34.99 -14.15 -2.43
C ARG A 441 34.80 -15.61 -2.08
N ILE A 442 34.96 -16.00 -0.83
CA ILE A 442 34.63 -17.37 -0.42
C ILE A 442 34.09 -17.38 0.99
N ALA A 443 33.09 -18.22 1.24
CA ALA A 443 32.50 -18.41 2.55
C ALA A 443 32.44 -19.88 2.94
N PHE A 444 32.45 -20.14 4.24
CA PHE A 444 32.31 -21.46 4.84
C PHE A 444 31.12 -21.43 5.79
N LEU A 445 30.00 -22.04 5.38
CA LEU A 445 28.79 -22.16 6.19
C LEU A 445 28.88 -23.44 7.00
N SER A 446 29.07 -23.32 8.30
CA SER A 446 29.06 -24.43 9.24
C SER A 446 27.70 -24.51 9.94
N VAL A 447 27.13 -25.70 10.07
CA VAL A 447 25.86 -25.96 10.77
C VAL A 447 26.08 -27.10 11.76
N LEU A 448 25.65 -26.90 13.00
CA LEU A 448 25.65 -27.92 14.05
C LEU A 448 24.21 -28.34 14.32
N SER A 449 23.90 -29.63 14.10
CA SER A 449 22.60 -30.22 14.40
C SER A 449 22.74 -31.45 15.31
N GLY A 450 21.64 -31.98 15.82
CA GLY A 450 21.58 -33.22 16.60
C GLY A 450 20.36 -34.05 16.23
N ALA A 451 20.23 -35.24 16.83
CA ALA A 451 18.93 -35.93 16.84
C ALA A 451 17.91 -35.10 17.64
N GLU A 452 16.61 -35.31 17.41
CA GLU A 452 15.52 -34.57 18.06
C GLU A 452 15.49 -34.69 19.59
N THR A 453 16.12 -35.73 20.15
CA THR A 453 16.29 -35.95 21.59
C THR A 453 17.70 -35.62 22.10
N GLU A 454 18.61 -35.17 21.23
CA GLU A 454 20.00 -34.89 21.60
C GLU A 454 20.10 -33.53 22.27
N ASP A 455 20.63 -33.51 23.49
CA ASP A 455 20.88 -32.28 24.23
C ASP A 455 22.16 -31.61 23.73
N LEU A 456 21.98 -30.49 23.04
CA LEU A 456 23.07 -29.64 22.55
C LEU A 456 22.97 -28.25 23.20
N ASP A 457 22.74 -28.21 24.50
CA ASP A 457 22.80 -26.96 25.26
C ASP A 457 24.25 -26.45 25.40
N GLY A 458 24.43 -25.15 25.23
CA GLY A 458 25.70 -24.46 25.39
C GLY A 458 26.37 -23.97 24.11
N THR A 459 27.60 -23.52 24.30
CA THR A 459 28.46 -23.02 23.21
C THR A 459 29.48 -24.11 22.88
N PHE A 460 29.46 -24.55 21.62
CA PHE A 460 30.44 -25.49 21.09
C PHE A 460 31.52 -24.74 20.32
N TYR A 461 32.66 -25.39 20.14
CA TYR A 461 33.81 -24.81 19.47
C TYR A 461 34.29 -25.73 18.36
N TYR A 462 34.71 -25.12 17.26
CA TYR A 462 35.46 -25.78 16.20
C TYR A 462 36.66 -24.89 15.88
N SER A 463 37.77 -25.49 15.43
CA SER A 463 38.95 -24.72 15.06
C SER A 463 39.07 -24.61 13.56
N PHE A 464 39.42 -23.42 13.12
CA PHE A 464 39.56 -23.03 11.74
C PHE A 464 40.92 -22.38 11.54
N SER A 465 41.71 -22.94 10.65
CA SER A 465 42.99 -22.38 10.21
C SER A 465 42.87 -21.98 8.75
N GLY A 466 43.48 -20.85 8.38
CA GLY A 466 43.27 -20.25 7.08
C GLY A 466 44.40 -19.35 6.66
N TYR A 467 44.94 -19.56 5.46
CA TYR A 467 46.13 -18.88 4.95
C TYR A 467 45.86 -18.42 3.53
N LEU A 468 45.91 -17.10 3.28
CA LEU A 468 45.78 -16.52 1.93
C LEU A 468 47.11 -15.87 1.54
N GLY A 469 47.76 -16.32 0.46
CA GLY A 469 49.04 -15.73 0.01
C GLY A 469 50.23 -16.68 -0.15
N GLY A 470 50.09 -17.98 0.14
CA GLY A 470 51.15 -18.96 -0.11
C GLY A 470 51.13 -19.49 -1.54
N ASN A 471 52.27 -19.98 -2.06
CA ASN A 471 52.33 -20.80 -3.27
C ASN A 471 52.54 -22.26 -2.84
N PHE A 472 51.54 -23.14 -3.02
CA PHE A 472 51.62 -24.55 -2.60
C PHE A 472 51.19 -25.52 -3.72
N ASP A 473 51.94 -26.61 -3.91
CA ASP A 473 51.89 -27.47 -5.12
C ASP A 473 50.80 -28.57 -5.16
N LEU A 474 49.62 -28.44 -4.53
CA LEU A 474 48.55 -29.47 -4.65
C LEU A 474 47.17 -28.89 -4.32
N VAL A 475 46.29 -28.71 -5.33
CA VAL A 475 45.01 -28.00 -5.17
C VAL A 475 43.89 -28.59 -6.04
N PRO A 476 42.68 -28.84 -5.49
CA PRO A 476 41.46 -29.00 -6.29
C PRO A 476 40.95 -27.65 -6.84
N ILE A 477 40.74 -27.56 -8.16
CA ILE A 477 40.15 -26.38 -8.81
C ILE A 477 38.64 -26.33 -8.51
N LEU A 478 38.16 -25.24 -7.90
CA LEU A 478 36.72 -24.99 -7.71
C LEU A 478 36.17 -24.15 -8.89
N PRO A 479 35.06 -24.55 -9.53
CA PRO A 479 34.38 -23.72 -10.51
C PRO A 479 33.96 -22.33 -9.99
N GLY A 480 34.10 -21.30 -10.83
CA GLY A 480 33.78 -19.91 -10.50
C GLY A 480 32.28 -19.65 -10.29
N SER A 481 31.93 -18.91 -9.23
CA SER A 481 30.54 -18.48 -9.00
C SER A 481 30.41 -16.99 -8.69
N MET A 482 29.24 -16.39 -8.88
CA MET A 482 29.09 -14.93 -8.79
C MET A 482 27.89 -14.58 -7.93
N ARG A 483 28.13 -13.97 -6.76
CA ARG A 483 27.18 -13.08 -6.09
C ARG A 483 27.96 -11.91 -5.50
N ALA A 484 27.43 -10.72 -5.71
CA ALA A 484 27.86 -9.51 -5.01
C ALA A 484 26.78 -9.09 -4.01
N ALA A 485 27.20 -8.74 -2.80
CA ALA A 485 26.40 -7.99 -1.84
C ALA A 485 27.26 -6.89 -1.20
N THR A 486 26.76 -5.65 -1.14
CA THR A 486 27.13 -4.64 -0.11
C THR A 486 26.17 -3.44 -0.15
N VAL A 487 25.70 -3.03 1.04
CA VAL A 487 25.70 -1.69 1.69
C VAL A 487 24.77 -1.79 2.93
N PRO A 488 25.09 -1.19 4.09
CA PRO A 488 24.41 -1.48 5.35
C PRO A 488 23.07 -0.73 5.49
N ALA A 489 22.05 -1.40 5.99
CA ALA A 489 20.82 -0.75 6.43
C ALA A 489 20.99 -0.14 7.83
N ARG A 490 20.53 1.11 7.97
CA ARG A 490 20.51 1.85 9.23
C ARG A 490 19.55 1.22 10.24
N HIS A 491 19.98 1.20 11.49
CA HIS A 491 19.23 0.76 12.66
C HIS A 491 17.97 1.62 12.93
N PRO A 492 16.78 1.02 13.05
CA PRO A 492 15.66 1.59 13.78
C PRO A 492 15.76 1.30 15.29
N VAL A 493 15.11 2.15 16.08
CA VAL A 493 15.15 2.25 17.55
C VAL A 493 14.53 1.02 18.25
N LEU A 494 15.07 0.68 19.44
CA LEU A 494 14.67 -0.44 20.29
C LEU A 494 13.25 -0.26 20.90
N LEU A 495 12.42 -1.30 20.81
CA LEU A 495 11.10 -1.44 21.45
C LEU A 495 10.91 -2.91 21.87
N SER A 496 10.41 -3.17 23.07
CA SER A 496 10.23 -4.52 23.63
C SER A 496 9.25 -5.37 22.82
N SER A 497 9.55 -6.67 22.67
CA SER A 497 8.71 -7.72 22.07
C SER A 497 8.13 -8.71 23.06
N SER A 498 7.93 -8.29 24.32
CA SER A 498 7.54 -9.17 25.42
C SER A 498 6.36 -10.09 25.09
N VAL A 499 6.66 -11.38 24.94
CA VAL A 499 5.76 -12.48 25.29
C VAL A 499 6.50 -13.25 26.36
N LEU A 500 6.10 -13.05 27.61
CA LEU A 500 6.63 -13.84 28.71
C LEU A 500 6.02 -15.24 28.64
N THR A 501 6.88 -16.24 28.75
CA THR A 501 6.51 -17.66 28.78
C THR A 501 6.70 -18.19 30.20
N GLY A 502 5.64 -18.69 30.83
CA GLY A 502 5.70 -19.38 32.12
C GLY A 502 5.28 -20.84 32.00
N SER A 503 5.79 -21.69 32.89
CA SER A 503 5.43 -23.12 32.96
C SER A 503 3.95 -23.31 33.29
N ALA A 504 3.32 -24.29 32.64
CA ALA A 504 1.93 -24.64 32.91
C ALA A 504 1.78 -25.30 34.29
N VAL A 505 0.69 -24.98 34.97
CA VAL A 505 0.32 -25.54 36.28
C VAL A 505 -1.16 -25.90 36.25
N ASN A 506 -1.52 -27.09 36.76
CA ASN A 506 -2.91 -27.55 36.80
C ASN A 506 -3.68 -26.87 37.96
N PRO A 507 -4.88 -26.30 37.71
CA PRO A 507 -5.60 -25.50 38.71
C PRO A 507 -6.45 -26.34 39.68
N SER A 508 -6.52 -25.93 40.95
CA SER A 508 -7.47 -26.46 41.94
C SER A 508 -8.11 -25.38 42.83
N SER A 509 -9.27 -24.88 42.39
CA SER A 509 -10.36 -24.16 43.10
C SER A 509 -10.07 -23.19 44.28
N ASN A 510 -10.35 -21.89 44.07
CA ASN A 510 -11.37 -21.03 44.72
C ASN A 510 -10.86 -19.62 45.09
N LEU A 511 -11.19 -18.56 44.32
CA LEU A 511 -12.09 -17.42 44.63
C LEU A 511 -12.04 -16.38 43.46
N ARG A 512 -13.14 -15.68 43.16
CA ARG A 512 -13.55 -15.24 41.79
C ARG A 512 -13.31 -13.76 41.42
N ALA A 513 -13.08 -13.53 40.13
CA ALA A 513 -13.55 -12.37 39.35
C ALA A 513 -14.05 -12.79 37.94
N ALA A 514 -14.96 -13.76 37.86
CA ALA A 514 -15.48 -14.22 36.56
C ALA A 514 -16.26 -13.09 35.85
N LEU A 515 -15.93 -12.80 34.58
CA LEU A 515 -16.70 -11.91 33.72
C LEU A 515 -18.00 -12.61 33.31
N THR A 516 -19.06 -12.47 34.11
CA THR A 516 -20.38 -13.02 33.78
C THR A 516 -21.01 -12.31 32.59
N GLU A 517 -21.76 -13.02 31.75
CA GLU A 517 -22.64 -12.38 30.74
C GLU A 517 -23.94 -11.85 31.38
N PRO A 518 -24.35 -10.58 31.15
CA PRO A 518 -23.66 -9.56 30.35
C PRO A 518 -22.43 -8.99 31.08
N ALA A 519 -21.35 -8.73 30.33
CA ALA A 519 -20.08 -8.26 30.88
C ALA A 519 -20.22 -7.08 31.85
N SER A 520 -19.56 -7.16 33.01
CA SER A 520 -19.61 -6.15 34.05
C SER A 520 -19.10 -4.79 33.57
N GLU A 521 -19.83 -3.72 33.89
CA GLU A 521 -19.44 -2.34 33.56
C GLU A 521 -18.10 -1.94 34.22
N THR A 522 -17.80 -2.49 35.39
CA THR A 522 -16.53 -2.26 36.11
C THR A 522 -15.99 -3.56 36.68
N ILE A 523 -14.67 -3.72 36.64
CA ILE A 523 -13.93 -4.83 37.25
C ILE A 523 -12.82 -4.32 38.16
N ASN A 524 -12.45 -5.13 39.16
CA ASN A 524 -11.24 -4.92 39.96
C ASN A 524 -10.23 -6.00 39.58
N ILE A 525 -8.99 -5.61 39.33
CA ILE A 525 -7.93 -6.48 38.84
C ILE A 525 -6.58 -6.09 39.44
N TYR A 526 -5.70 -7.07 39.63
CA TYR A 526 -4.34 -6.84 40.10
C TYR A 526 -3.41 -6.66 38.91
N LEU A 527 -2.70 -5.53 38.87
CA LEU A 527 -1.69 -5.19 37.87
C LEU A 527 -0.30 -5.37 38.48
N ARG A 528 0.66 -5.81 37.67
CA ARG A 528 2.07 -5.84 38.07
C ARG A 528 2.56 -4.42 38.40
N ASP A 529 3.30 -4.29 39.51
CA ASP A 529 4.06 -3.08 39.82
C ASP A 529 5.44 -3.16 39.18
N PHE A 530 5.59 -2.56 38.00
CA PHE A 530 6.87 -2.53 37.29
C PHE A 530 7.89 -1.58 37.93
N THR A 531 7.52 -0.83 38.97
CA THR A 531 8.46 -0.03 39.76
C THR A 531 9.05 -0.79 40.95
N SER A 532 8.50 -1.97 41.27
CA SER A 532 9.02 -2.83 42.34
C SER A 532 10.35 -3.48 41.96
N ALA A 533 11.12 -3.91 42.96
CA ALA A 533 12.41 -4.57 42.74
C ALA A 533 12.27 -5.96 42.10
N ASP A 534 11.12 -6.60 42.31
CA ASP A 534 10.71 -7.84 41.63
C ASP A 534 9.25 -7.70 41.17
N PRO A 535 9.02 -7.19 39.95
CA PRO A 535 7.68 -7.06 39.37
C PRO A 535 6.94 -8.39 39.18
N TRP A 536 7.66 -9.52 39.27
CA TRP A 536 7.09 -10.85 39.10
C TRP A 536 6.64 -11.49 40.42
N ASP A 537 7.04 -10.94 41.57
CA ASP A 537 6.44 -11.29 42.86
C ASP A 537 5.02 -10.73 42.94
N VAL A 538 4.05 -11.64 42.92
CA VAL A 538 2.61 -11.35 42.94
C VAL A 538 2.17 -10.55 44.17
N ASN A 539 2.96 -10.54 45.24
CA ASN A 539 2.67 -9.76 46.44
C ASN A 539 2.89 -8.25 46.24
N ASN A 540 3.63 -7.86 45.19
CA ASN A 540 3.89 -6.46 44.84
C ASN A 540 2.81 -5.88 43.91
N ASP A 541 1.84 -6.68 43.47
CA ASP A 541 0.81 -6.24 42.55
C ASP A 541 -0.07 -5.12 43.12
N ILE A 542 -0.49 -4.21 42.24
CA ILE A 542 -1.34 -3.07 42.53
C ILE A 542 -2.78 -3.40 42.16
N LEU A 543 -3.70 -3.27 43.12
CA LEU A 543 -5.13 -3.35 42.83
C LEU A 543 -5.58 -2.12 42.02
N ALA A 544 -6.23 -2.37 40.88
CA ALA A 544 -6.75 -1.34 40.00
C ALA A 544 -8.24 -1.61 39.67
N THR A 545 -8.97 -0.53 39.38
CA THR A 545 -10.35 -0.61 38.88
C THR A 545 -10.36 -0.25 37.40
N ALA A 546 -11.07 -1.02 36.60
CA ALA A 546 -11.22 -0.79 35.17
C ALA A 546 -12.69 -0.74 34.74
N THR A 547 -13.00 0.07 33.74
CA THR A 547 -14.36 0.27 33.22
C THR A 547 -14.45 -0.29 31.80
N LEU A 548 -15.53 -1.01 31.49
CA LEU A 548 -15.83 -1.50 30.14
C LEU A 548 -16.15 -0.30 29.24
N VAL A 549 -15.39 -0.13 28.16
CA VAL A 549 -15.54 1.01 27.24
C VAL A 549 -16.07 0.57 25.88
N ALA A 550 -15.68 -0.62 25.42
CA ALA A 550 -16.19 -1.21 24.19
C ALA A 550 -16.30 -2.73 24.30
N SER A 551 -17.18 -3.32 23.49
CA SER A 551 -17.27 -4.76 23.33
C SER A 551 -17.54 -5.13 21.88
N SER A 552 -17.11 -6.32 21.48
CA SER A 552 -17.31 -6.88 20.16
C SER A 552 -17.66 -8.37 20.27
N THR A 553 -17.54 -9.12 19.17
CA THR A 553 -17.87 -10.55 19.16
C THR A 553 -16.80 -11.43 19.81
N LYS A 554 -15.54 -10.98 19.85
CA LYS A 554 -14.42 -11.73 20.42
C LYS A 554 -13.67 -11.01 21.54
N THR A 555 -13.99 -9.75 21.84
CA THR A 555 -13.29 -9.03 22.92
C THR A 555 -14.16 -8.08 23.74
N LEU A 556 -13.69 -7.84 24.96
CA LEU A 556 -14.12 -6.80 25.88
C LEU A 556 -12.95 -5.85 26.10
N VAL A 557 -13.14 -4.55 25.87
CA VAL A 557 -12.08 -3.54 26.06
C VAL A 557 -12.36 -2.73 27.32
N TYR A 558 -11.52 -2.94 28.33
CA TYR A 558 -11.55 -2.24 29.60
C TYR A 558 -10.46 -1.18 29.65
N PHE A 559 -10.79 0.01 30.17
CA PHE A 559 -9.79 1.04 30.49
C PHE A 559 -9.61 1.08 32.00
N GLU A 560 -8.36 0.94 32.45
CA GLU A 560 -8.00 1.18 33.84
C GLU A 560 -8.25 2.66 34.20
N SER A 561 -8.67 2.92 35.43
CA SER A 561 -9.11 4.24 35.92
C SER A 561 -8.16 5.41 35.68
N THR A 562 -6.84 5.19 35.58
CA THR A 562 -5.85 6.23 35.27
C THR A 562 -5.60 6.44 33.77
N THR A 563 -6.17 5.59 32.92
CA THR A 563 -6.05 5.69 31.45
C THR A 563 -6.92 6.81 30.91
N SER A 564 -6.30 7.96 30.65
CA SER A 564 -6.95 9.15 30.10
C SER A 564 -6.53 9.47 28.66
N ALA A 565 -5.55 8.74 28.12
CA ALA A 565 -4.97 9.01 26.80
C ALA A 565 -5.83 8.52 25.62
N LEU A 566 -6.80 7.62 25.85
CA LEU A 566 -7.63 7.02 24.81
C LEU A 566 -9.11 7.35 25.00
N THR A 567 -9.84 7.39 23.89
CA THR A 567 -11.27 7.69 23.84
C THR A 567 -12.14 6.43 23.69
N PRO A 568 -13.47 6.51 23.89
CA PRO A 568 -14.37 5.41 23.56
C PRO A 568 -14.35 5.00 22.09
N THR A 569 -14.03 5.93 21.18
CA THR A 569 -13.85 5.62 19.76
C THR A 569 -12.59 4.77 19.53
N ASP A 570 -11.52 5.04 20.27
CA ASP A 570 -10.31 4.22 20.25
C ASP A 570 -10.58 2.82 20.81
N ALA A 571 -11.34 2.70 21.90
CA ALA A 571 -11.75 1.40 22.44
C ALA A 571 -12.53 0.58 21.42
N ALA A 572 -13.48 1.19 20.69
CA ALA A 572 -14.24 0.54 19.64
C ALA A 572 -13.35 0.10 18.46
N ALA A 573 -12.35 0.91 18.10
CA ALA A 573 -11.36 0.56 17.07
C ALA A 573 -10.47 -0.60 17.52
N ILE A 574 -10.03 -0.63 18.78
CA ILE A 574 -9.29 -1.76 19.36
C ILE A 574 -10.13 -3.04 19.30
N ALA A 575 -11.40 -2.97 19.70
CA ALA A 575 -12.29 -4.13 19.70
C ALA A 575 -12.52 -4.69 18.30
N THR A 576 -12.78 -3.81 17.34
CA THR A 576 -13.00 -4.18 15.92
C THR A 576 -11.74 -4.83 15.32
N GLU A 577 -10.57 -4.24 15.58
CA GLU A 577 -9.31 -4.75 15.05
C GLU A 577 -8.93 -6.08 15.69
N PHE A 578 -9.19 -6.26 16.98
CA PHE A 578 -8.94 -7.53 17.67
C PHE A 578 -9.83 -8.66 17.12
N ASP A 579 -11.10 -8.41 16.81
CA ASP A 579 -11.96 -9.41 16.15
C ASP A 579 -11.35 -9.87 14.81
N ARG A 580 -10.76 -8.94 14.03
CA ARG A 580 -10.05 -9.26 12.78
C ARG A 580 -8.79 -10.09 13.05
N ILE A 581 -7.98 -9.70 14.02
CA ILE A 581 -6.75 -10.41 14.42
C ILE A 581 -7.11 -11.84 14.84
N TYR A 582 -8.07 -11.99 15.76
CA TYR A 582 -8.52 -13.27 16.26
C TYR A 582 -8.98 -14.17 15.11
N ALA A 583 -9.83 -13.67 14.20
CA ALA A 583 -10.32 -14.48 13.08
C ALA A 583 -9.19 -14.95 12.16
N ASN A 584 -8.22 -14.07 11.86
CA ASN A 584 -7.07 -14.43 11.03
C ASN A 584 -6.19 -15.48 11.69
N LEU A 585 -5.91 -15.34 13.00
CA LEU A 585 -5.06 -16.29 13.71
C LEU A 585 -5.77 -17.62 13.95
N ALA A 586 -7.07 -17.63 14.22
CA ALA A 586 -7.84 -18.85 14.35
C ALA A 586 -7.68 -19.74 13.12
N THR A 587 -7.98 -19.20 11.94
CA THR A 587 -7.87 -19.95 10.68
C THR A 587 -6.44 -20.37 10.33
N ALA A 588 -5.44 -19.63 10.80
CA ALA A 588 -4.04 -19.87 10.44
C ALA A 588 -3.27 -20.77 11.41
N CYS A 589 -3.62 -20.74 12.70
CA CYS A 589 -2.76 -21.24 13.76
C CYS A 589 -3.43 -22.29 14.66
N TRP A 590 -4.77 -22.40 14.73
CA TRP A 590 -5.40 -23.35 15.66
C TRP A 590 -6.80 -23.87 15.27
N ASP A 591 -7.40 -23.41 14.16
CA ASP A 591 -8.66 -23.98 13.66
C ASP A 591 -8.47 -25.46 13.30
N GLY A 592 -9.32 -26.32 13.87
CA GLY A 592 -9.27 -27.77 13.64
C GLY A 592 -8.53 -28.58 14.72
N LEU A 593 -8.04 -27.94 15.78
CA LEU A 593 -7.54 -28.64 16.97
C LEU A 593 -8.66 -29.41 17.71
N PRO A 594 -8.32 -30.46 18.49
CA PRO A 594 -9.32 -31.25 19.21
C PRO A 594 -10.17 -30.41 20.17
N ALA A 595 -11.48 -30.52 20.08
CA ALA A 595 -12.45 -29.75 20.88
C ALA A 595 -12.37 -29.97 22.41
N SER A 596 -11.54 -30.90 22.89
CA SER A 596 -11.35 -31.19 24.31
C SER A 596 -10.57 -30.12 25.08
N LEU A 597 -9.92 -29.19 24.38
CA LEU A 597 -9.28 -28.00 24.95
C LEU A 597 -9.67 -26.81 24.08
N PRO A 598 -10.59 -25.92 24.51
CA PRO A 598 -10.89 -24.72 23.71
C PRO A 598 -9.60 -23.89 23.55
N PRO A 599 -9.28 -23.37 22.36
CA PRO A 599 -8.13 -22.48 22.12
C PRO A 599 -8.01 -21.39 23.18
N GLU A 600 -9.13 -20.79 23.54
CA GLU A 600 -9.23 -19.69 24.48
C GLU A 600 -8.94 -20.12 25.92
N GLY A 601 -9.05 -21.40 26.28
CA GLY A 601 -8.95 -21.88 27.66
C GLY A 601 -10.28 -21.78 28.43
N ASN A 602 -11.12 -20.80 28.08
CA ASN A 602 -12.47 -20.55 28.60
C ASN A 602 -12.57 -20.73 30.12
N VAL A 603 -11.69 -20.04 30.85
CA VAL A 603 -11.50 -20.18 32.31
C VAL A 603 -12.72 -19.73 33.12
N ASP A 604 -13.54 -18.83 32.58
CA ASP A 604 -14.69 -18.21 33.26
C ASP A 604 -16.02 -18.29 32.47
N ASP A 605 -16.10 -19.19 31.47
CA ASP A 605 -17.24 -19.31 30.55
C ASP A 605 -17.55 -18.04 29.73
N GLN A 606 -16.61 -17.09 29.67
CA GLN A 606 -16.71 -15.89 28.83
C GLN A 606 -16.21 -16.19 27.41
N PRO A 607 -17.05 -16.06 26.37
CA PRO A 607 -16.63 -16.32 24.99
C PRO A 607 -15.70 -15.24 24.38
N ARG A 608 -15.33 -14.21 25.15
CA ARG A 608 -14.61 -13.01 24.70
C ARG A 608 -13.38 -12.75 25.56
N ILE A 609 -12.27 -12.40 24.91
CA ILE A 609 -11.01 -12.10 25.59
C ILE A 609 -11.03 -10.65 26.11
N ALA A 610 -10.70 -10.44 27.37
CA ALA A 610 -10.56 -9.11 27.93
C ALA A 610 -9.25 -8.46 27.45
N ILE A 611 -9.32 -7.21 27.01
CA ILE A 611 -8.18 -6.34 26.81
C ILE A 611 -8.25 -5.25 27.85
N LEU A 612 -7.30 -5.25 28.78
CA LEU A 612 -7.16 -4.17 29.75
C LEU A 612 -6.12 -3.17 29.27
N VAL A 613 -6.58 -2.00 28.87
CA VAL A 613 -5.70 -0.88 28.54
C VAL A 613 -5.33 -0.16 29.84
N SER A 614 -4.03 -0.13 30.15
CA SER A 614 -3.54 0.51 31.36
C SER A 614 -2.24 1.27 31.14
N ALA A 615 -2.22 2.53 31.61
CA ALA A 615 -1.02 3.37 31.61
C ALA A 615 0.04 2.90 32.62
N THR A 616 -0.27 1.95 33.52
CA THR A 616 0.73 1.38 34.45
C THR A 616 1.86 0.68 33.71
N LEU A 617 1.62 0.17 32.49
CA LEU A 617 2.65 -0.45 31.66
C LEU A 617 3.75 0.54 31.24
N ASP A 618 3.53 1.86 31.33
CA ASP A 618 4.58 2.86 31.10
C ASP A 618 5.67 2.85 32.19
N GLN A 619 5.37 2.32 33.37
CA GLN A 619 6.35 2.11 34.45
C GLN A 619 7.47 1.17 34.01
N ALA A 620 7.16 0.17 33.18
CA ALA A 620 8.15 -0.77 32.65
C ALA A 620 9.24 -0.04 31.83
N ALA A 621 8.87 0.99 31.06
CA ALA A 621 9.84 1.77 30.28
C ALA A 621 10.80 2.55 31.19
N ALA A 622 10.30 3.08 32.30
CA ALA A 622 11.13 3.80 33.27
C ALA A 622 12.07 2.86 34.04
N ALA A 623 11.64 1.63 34.33
CA ALA A 623 12.39 0.65 35.11
C ALA A 623 13.41 -0.14 34.28
N SER A 624 13.02 -0.58 33.08
CA SER A 624 13.81 -1.50 32.23
C SER A 624 14.38 -0.86 30.97
N GLY A 625 14.04 0.40 30.69
CA GLY A 625 14.47 1.11 29.48
C GLY A 625 13.68 0.75 28.21
N GLU A 626 12.71 -0.18 28.29
CA GLU A 626 11.88 -0.60 27.15
C GLU A 626 10.39 -0.46 27.40
N LEU A 627 9.66 0.00 26.38
CA LEU A 627 8.20 0.13 26.44
C LEU A 627 7.52 -1.24 26.34
N LEU A 628 6.93 -1.71 27.44
CA LEU A 628 6.09 -2.91 27.43
C LEU A 628 4.78 -2.61 26.69
N VAL A 629 4.52 -3.34 25.60
CA VAL A 629 3.40 -3.06 24.69
C VAL A 629 2.15 -3.84 25.06
N CYS A 630 2.23 -5.16 24.98
CA CYS A 630 1.18 -6.06 25.46
C CYS A 630 1.83 -7.24 26.21
N TYR A 631 1.11 -7.80 27.17
CA TYR A 631 1.49 -9.08 27.78
C TYR A 631 0.26 -9.86 28.21
N PHE A 632 0.46 -11.16 28.36
CA PHE A 632 -0.46 -12.10 28.97
C PHE A 632 0.28 -12.72 30.16
N ASP A 633 -0.39 -12.87 31.30
CA ASP A 633 0.16 -13.53 32.48
C ASP A 633 -0.57 -14.86 32.72
N PRO A 634 0.12 -16.02 32.63
CA PRO A 634 -0.46 -17.32 32.96
C PRO A 634 -1.18 -17.40 34.30
N ARG A 635 -0.76 -16.59 35.29
CA ARG A 635 -1.41 -16.47 36.59
C ARG A 635 -2.89 -16.12 36.49
N ASP A 636 -3.28 -15.32 35.50
CA ASP A 636 -4.66 -14.85 35.35
C ASP A 636 -5.62 -15.95 34.90
N LYS A 637 -5.08 -17.11 34.50
CA LYS A 637 -5.82 -18.35 34.26
C LYS A 637 -5.81 -19.29 35.46
N ASP A 638 -4.89 -19.09 36.41
CA ASP A 638 -4.85 -19.85 37.65
C ASP A 638 -5.85 -19.28 38.65
N LEU A 639 -7.04 -19.89 38.69
CA LEU A 639 -8.11 -19.56 39.63
C LEU A 639 -7.75 -19.73 41.11
N THR A 640 -6.54 -20.20 41.44
CA THR A 640 -6.03 -20.36 42.81
C THR A 640 -5.04 -19.27 43.22
N ALA A 641 -4.51 -18.52 42.26
CA ALA A 641 -3.56 -17.45 42.55
C ALA A 641 -4.29 -16.24 43.16
N SER A 642 -3.74 -15.70 44.25
CA SER A 642 -4.38 -14.65 45.05
C SER A 642 -4.57 -13.32 44.33
N THR A 643 -3.84 -13.10 43.23
CA THR A 643 -3.92 -11.89 42.38
C THR A 643 -4.28 -12.23 40.93
N SER A 644 -4.88 -13.39 40.69
CA SER A 644 -5.39 -13.77 39.36
C SER A 644 -6.54 -12.88 38.92
N ALA A 645 -6.59 -12.53 37.63
CA ALA A 645 -7.79 -11.97 37.02
C ALA A 645 -8.93 -13.01 36.88
N GLY A 646 -8.59 -14.30 36.83
CA GLY A 646 -9.55 -15.39 36.66
C GLY A 646 -10.32 -15.36 35.35
N THR A 647 -9.70 -14.88 34.27
CA THR A 647 -10.28 -14.75 32.93
C THR A 647 -9.16 -14.66 31.89
N GLU A 648 -9.46 -14.89 30.61
CA GLU A 648 -8.54 -14.61 29.51
C GLU A 648 -8.35 -13.10 29.34
N ILE A 649 -7.22 -12.58 29.81
CA ILE A 649 -6.91 -11.16 29.73
C ILE A 649 -5.56 -10.88 29.06
N ILE A 650 -5.56 -9.84 28.22
CA ILE A 650 -4.36 -9.23 27.64
C ILE A 650 -4.26 -7.80 28.18
N TYR A 651 -3.11 -7.48 28.76
CA TYR A 651 -2.80 -6.12 29.20
C TYR A 651 -2.15 -5.36 28.04
N ALA A 652 -2.59 -4.13 27.79
CA ALA A 652 -2.14 -3.35 26.65
C ALA A 652 -1.81 -1.91 27.02
N ASN A 653 -0.72 -1.39 26.46
CA ASN A 653 -0.21 -0.06 26.80
C ASN A 653 -0.82 1.03 25.89
N PRO A 654 -1.54 2.04 26.44
CA PRO A 654 -2.15 3.12 25.66
C PRO A 654 -1.12 4.02 24.95
N THR A 655 0.08 4.15 25.48
CA THR A 655 1.17 4.93 24.87
C THR A 655 1.62 4.29 23.54
N SER A 656 1.65 2.96 23.45
CA SER A 656 1.98 2.28 22.19
C SER A 656 0.89 2.48 21.14
N TYR A 657 -0.39 2.45 21.52
CA TYR A 657 -1.51 2.71 20.61
C TYR A 657 -1.44 4.12 20.00
N THR A 658 -1.10 5.13 20.80
CA THR A 658 -1.03 6.54 20.35
C THR A 658 0.23 6.85 19.53
N ARG A 659 1.37 6.23 19.86
CA ARG A 659 2.65 6.50 19.19
C ARG A 659 2.89 5.62 17.98
N GLU A 660 2.53 4.35 18.04
CA GLU A 660 2.85 3.37 17.01
C GLU A 660 1.78 2.26 16.92
N ARG A 661 0.62 2.64 16.36
CA ARG A 661 -0.57 1.77 16.30
C ARG A 661 -0.34 0.40 15.64
N SER A 662 0.55 0.30 14.64
CA SER A 662 0.92 -0.99 14.03
C SER A 662 1.64 -1.92 15.01
N ASN A 663 2.46 -1.38 15.90
CA ASN A 663 3.10 -2.18 16.95
C ASN A 663 2.10 -2.71 17.95
N PHE A 664 1.20 -1.83 18.39
CA PHE A 664 0.16 -2.17 19.34
C PHE A 664 -0.65 -3.37 18.86
N TYR A 665 -1.16 -3.32 17.62
CA TYR A 665 -1.92 -4.43 17.05
C TYR A 665 -1.07 -5.67 16.75
N GLY A 666 0.18 -5.50 16.29
CA GLY A 666 1.09 -6.62 16.14
C GLY A 666 1.38 -7.32 17.47
N SER A 667 1.59 -6.56 18.54
CA SER A 667 1.81 -7.12 19.88
C SER A 667 0.57 -7.81 20.41
N LEU A 668 -0.64 -7.27 20.19
CA LEU A 668 -1.88 -7.97 20.52
C LEU A 668 -1.96 -9.33 19.82
N ALA A 669 -1.62 -9.41 18.53
CA ALA A 669 -1.59 -10.68 17.80
C ALA A 669 -0.57 -11.68 18.35
N GLN A 670 0.64 -11.20 18.68
CA GLN A 670 1.70 -12.01 19.27
C GLN A 670 1.30 -12.55 20.64
N THR A 671 0.76 -11.70 21.51
CA THR A 671 0.31 -12.05 22.85
C THR A 671 -0.90 -12.98 22.81
N LEU A 672 -1.86 -12.75 21.90
CA LEU A 672 -2.99 -13.64 21.67
C LEU A 672 -2.51 -15.04 21.29
N SER A 673 -1.60 -15.14 20.32
CA SER A 673 -1.03 -16.44 19.93
C SER A 673 -0.29 -17.12 21.08
N GLY A 674 0.48 -16.37 21.89
CA GLY A 674 1.14 -16.96 23.06
C GLY A 674 0.16 -17.44 24.12
N MET A 675 -0.95 -16.74 24.31
CA MET A 675 -2.03 -17.16 25.19
C MET A 675 -2.69 -18.47 24.72
N MET A 676 -2.91 -18.60 23.41
CA MET A 676 -3.49 -19.81 22.78
C MET A 676 -2.52 -20.99 22.84
N TYR A 677 -1.25 -20.77 22.49
CA TYR A 677 -0.19 -21.76 22.60
C TYR A 677 -0.09 -22.30 24.02
N PHE A 678 -0.13 -21.44 25.03
CA PHE A 678 -0.15 -21.84 26.44
C PHE A 678 -1.35 -22.74 26.77
N ASN A 679 -2.55 -22.35 26.34
CA ASN A 679 -3.77 -23.13 26.59
C ASN A 679 -3.75 -24.50 25.95
N GLN A 680 -3.27 -24.56 24.70
CA GLN A 680 -3.28 -25.78 23.92
C GLN A 680 -2.14 -26.71 24.35
N LYS A 681 -0.91 -26.21 24.47
CA LYS A 681 0.25 -27.06 24.77
C LYS A 681 0.40 -27.43 26.24
N GLY A 682 0.01 -26.57 27.16
CA GLY A 682 0.25 -26.77 28.59
C GLY A 682 1.71 -27.12 28.87
N ASP A 683 1.94 -28.18 29.66
CA ASP A 683 3.28 -28.62 30.09
C ASP A 683 4.19 -29.10 28.96
N GLU A 684 3.65 -29.33 27.76
CA GLU A 684 4.42 -29.75 26.58
C GLU A 684 4.92 -28.55 25.74
N GLY A 685 4.55 -27.33 26.13
CA GLY A 685 4.94 -26.11 25.42
C GLY A 685 6.42 -25.75 25.64
N THR A 686 7.05 -25.17 24.62
CA THR A 686 8.43 -24.64 24.73
C THR A 686 8.49 -23.16 24.40
N SER A 687 9.34 -22.43 25.11
CA SER A 687 9.47 -20.98 24.95
C SER A 687 9.91 -20.57 23.55
N TRP A 688 10.85 -21.31 22.94
CA TRP A 688 11.36 -21.00 21.60
C TRP A 688 10.29 -21.21 20.51
N GLN A 689 9.48 -22.27 20.60
CA GLN A 689 8.36 -22.49 19.68
C GLN A 689 7.32 -21.40 19.82
N ASN A 690 6.96 -21.07 21.06
CA ASN A 690 6.02 -19.99 21.35
C ASN A 690 6.50 -18.65 20.77
N ALA A 691 7.78 -18.33 20.95
CA ALA A 691 8.36 -17.11 20.38
C ALA A 691 8.28 -17.07 18.85
N GLY A 692 8.66 -18.17 18.18
CA GLY A 692 8.59 -18.27 16.72
C GLY A 692 7.17 -18.17 16.18
N ILE A 693 6.22 -18.90 16.79
CA ILE A 693 4.79 -18.87 16.43
C ILE A 693 4.20 -17.48 16.69
N GLY A 694 4.54 -16.84 17.81
CA GLY A 694 4.10 -15.48 18.12
C GLY A 694 4.55 -14.47 17.07
N VAL A 695 5.82 -14.47 16.67
CA VAL A 695 6.31 -13.56 15.61
C VAL A 695 5.64 -13.87 14.27
N PHE A 696 5.41 -15.14 13.96
CA PHE A 696 4.63 -15.56 12.79
C PHE A 696 3.18 -15.07 12.86
N ALA A 697 2.53 -15.09 14.02
CA ALA A 697 1.18 -14.59 14.24
C ALA A 697 1.08 -13.09 13.92
N ARG A 698 2.09 -12.28 14.26
CA ARG A 698 2.14 -10.87 13.83
C ARG A 698 2.01 -10.74 12.32
N GLN A 699 2.75 -11.56 11.57
CA GLN A 699 2.72 -11.55 10.11
C GLN A 699 1.35 -11.93 9.55
N VAL A 700 0.73 -12.98 10.10
CA VAL A 700 -0.62 -13.42 9.73
C VAL A 700 -1.66 -12.33 10.01
N ALA A 701 -1.51 -11.62 11.13
CA ALA A 701 -2.38 -10.50 11.50
C ALA A 701 -2.20 -9.26 10.61
N GLY A 702 -1.11 -9.16 9.84
CA GLY A 702 -0.82 -8.00 8.97
C GLY A 702 0.23 -7.03 9.53
N TYR A 703 1.02 -7.46 10.53
CA TYR A 703 1.97 -6.63 11.28
C TYR A 703 3.36 -7.29 11.44
N GLY A 704 3.78 -8.09 10.47
CA GLY A 704 5.04 -8.83 10.53
C GLY A 704 5.98 -8.55 9.36
N PHE A 705 6.86 -9.52 9.07
CA PHE A 705 7.95 -9.37 8.11
C PHE A 705 7.44 -9.06 6.69
N LEU A 706 6.39 -9.75 6.22
CA LEU A 706 5.78 -9.49 4.90
C LEU A 706 5.20 -8.07 4.77
N GLN A 707 4.78 -7.47 5.88
CA GLN A 707 4.30 -6.08 5.93
C GLN A 707 5.43 -5.08 6.16
N LYS A 708 6.69 -5.55 6.15
CA LYS A 708 7.92 -4.75 6.32
C LYS A 708 7.97 -4.00 7.66
N ASP A 709 7.37 -4.58 8.69
CA ASP A 709 7.48 -4.07 10.06
C ASP A 709 8.96 -4.07 10.46
N GLN A 710 9.49 -2.87 10.75
CA GLN A 710 10.92 -2.67 10.94
C GLN A 710 11.51 -3.42 12.15
N ARG A 711 10.69 -3.77 13.15
CA ARG A 711 11.15 -4.63 14.26
C ARG A 711 11.37 -6.05 13.79
N ILE A 712 10.42 -6.61 13.05
CA ILE A 712 10.53 -8.01 12.64
C ILE A 712 11.64 -8.16 11.60
N VAL A 713 11.80 -7.15 10.75
CA VAL A 713 12.97 -7.00 9.88
C VAL A 713 14.26 -6.92 10.69
N SER A 714 14.29 -6.19 11.82
CA SER A 714 15.51 -6.12 12.65
C SER A 714 15.83 -7.45 13.34
N TYR A 715 14.83 -8.24 13.75
CA TYR A 715 15.03 -9.58 14.33
C TYR A 715 15.72 -10.50 13.33
N VAL A 716 15.15 -10.60 12.13
CA VAL A 716 15.71 -11.39 11.03
C VAL A 716 17.10 -10.86 10.65
N SER A 717 17.26 -9.54 10.55
CA SER A 717 18.55 -8.93 10.21
C SER A 717 19.64 -9.24 11.25
N GLN A 718 19.34 -9.16 12.54
CA GLN A 718 20.34 -9.43 13.59
C GLN A 718 20.75 -10.89 13.59
N TYR A 719 19.81 -11.83 13.45
CA TYR A 719 20.14 -13.24 13.31
C TYR A 719 20.98 -13.51 12.06
N MET A 720 20.63 -12.90 10.92
CA MET A 720 21.42 -13.03 9.69
C MET A 720 22.83 -12.43 9.80
N GLN A 721 23.05 -11.48 10.70
CA GLN A 721 24.36 -10.87 10.93
C GLN A 721 25.25 -11.65 11.90
N TYR A 722 24.65 -12.25 12.94
CA TYR A 722 25.36 -12.96 14.00
C TYR A 722 24.75 -14.35 14.24
N PRO A 723 24.67 -15.22 13.22
CA PRO A 723 23.98 -16.51 13.34
C PRO A 723 24.61 -17.44 14.38
N GLU A 724 25.90 -17.27 14.66
CA GLU A 724 26.66 -18.12 15.58
C GLU A 724 26.33 -17.94 17.06
N THR A 725 25.56 -16.90 17.41
CA THR A 725 25.23 -16.58 18.80
C THR A 725 23.94 -17.22 19.29
N VAL A 726 23.12 -17.78 18.38
CA VAL A 726 21.74 -18.19 18.65
C VAL A 726 21.56 -19.70 18.47
N SER A 727 20.83 -20.32 19.41
CA SER A 727 20.36 -21.71 19.32
C SER A 727 18.90 -21.76 18.88
N LEU A 728 18.52 -22.78 18.10
CA LEU A 728 17.10 -23.00 17.78
C LEU A 728 16.29 -23.36 19.03
N ASN A 729 16.71 -24.37 19.77
CA ASN A 729 15.85 -25.04 20.74
C ASN A 729 16.15 -24.68 22.20
N HIS A 730 17.15 -23.82 22.43
CA HIS A 730 17.48 -23.29 23.75
C HIS A 730 17.14 -21.80 23.80
N TRP A 731 16.06 -21.48 24.53
CA TRP A 731 15.61 -20.11 24.73
C TRP A 731 16.32 -19.50 25.94
N PRO A 732 17.05 -18.38 25.79
CA PRO A 732 17.75 -17.75 26.90
C PRO A 732 16.79 -17.00 27.84
N ASP A 733 17.21 -16.78 29.08
CA ASP A 733 16.46 -15.97 30.06
C ASP A 733 16.26 -14.52 29.58
N GLU A 734 17.27 -13.96 28.90
CA GLU A 734 17.24 -12.63 28.29
C GLU A 734 17.40 -12.78 26.75
N PRO A 735 16.31 -13.05 26.02
CA PRO A 735 16.37 -13.24 24.57
C PRO A 735 16.69 -11.95 23.83
N ALA A 736 17.66 -12.02 22.93
CA ALA A 736 18.00 -10.97 22.00
C ALA A 736 17.08 -11.02 20.77
N TYR A 737 17.13 -9.96 19.97
CA TYR A 737 16.41 -9.89 18.69
C TYR A 737 16.82 -11.00 17.71
N ALA A 738 18.08 -11.44 17.77
CA ALA A 738 18.56 -12.54 16.96
C ALA A 738 17.88 -13.88 17.33
N ASP A 739 17.54 -14.10 18.61
CA ASP A 739 16.78 -15.29 19.04
C ASP A 739 15.40 -15.31 18.38
N TYR A 740 14.63 -14.21 18.48
CA TYR A 740 13.35 -14.07 17.78
C TYR A 740 13.48 -14.22 16.25
N GLY A 741 14.57 -13.70 15.67
CA GLY A 741 14.86 -13.82 14.24
C GLY A 741 15.03 -15.26 13.80
N MET A 742 15.79 -16.06 14.54
CA MET A 742 15.99 -17.47 14.27
C MET A 742 14.68 -18.26 14.39
N GLN A 743 13.92 -18.05 15.47
CA GLN A 743 12.67 -18.79 15.69
C GLN A 743 11.63 -18.46 14.62
N TYR A 744 11.49 -17.19 14.26
CA TYR A 744 10.61 -16.79 13.16
C TYR A 744 11.00 -17.47 11.84
N LEU A 745 12.29 -17.46 11.48
CA LEU A 745 12.74 -18.08 10.23
C LEU A 745 12.54 -19.59 10.24
N PHE A 746 12.78 -20.27 11.35
CA PHE A 746 12.54 -21.70 11.44
C PHE A 746 11.04 -22.03 11.35
N THR A 747 10.17 -21.28 12.05
CA THR A 747 8.71 -21.41 11.92
C THR A 747 8.25 -21.14 10.48
N GLN A 748 8.81 -20.13 9.81
CA GLN A 748 8.52 -19.84 8.40
C GLN A 748 8.98 -20.97 7.47
N TYR A 749 10.12 -21.60 7.75
CA TYR A 749 10.62 -22.76 7.01
C TYR A 749 9.70 -23.98 7.21
N LEU A 750 9.20 -24.21 8.43
CA LEU A 750 8.19 -25.25 8.68
C LEU A 750 6.89 -24.97 7.92
N PHE A 751 6.41 -23.72 7.91
CA PHE A 751 5.24 -23.33 7.12
C PHE A 751 5.44 -23.63 5.62
N ASP A 752 6.58 -23.23 5.06
CA ASP A 752 6.88 -23.37 3.64
C ASP A 752 7.02 -24.84 3.19
N HIS A 753 7.51 -25.72 4.07
CA HIS A 753 7.93 -27.07 3.66
C HIS A 753 7.21 -28.23 4.34
N CYS A 754 6.43 -27.99 5.40
CA CYS A 754 5.78 -29.06 6.18
C CYS A 754 4.24 -29.00 6.15
N GLY A 755 3.64 -28.21 5.26
CA GLY A 755 2.17 -28.22 5.04
C GLY A 755 1.44 -26.93 5.36
N GLY A 756 2.12 -25.77 5.36
CA GLY A 756 1.48 -24.46 5.53
C GLY A 756 0.85 -24.28 6.90
N TYR A 757 -0.35 -23.71 6.94
CA TYR A 757 -1.08 -23.46 8.19
C TYR A 757 -1.38 -24.73 8.99
N ASN A 758 -1.56 -25.88 8.33
CA ASN A 758 -1.73 -27.16 9.03
C ASN A 758 -0.47 -27.54 9.84
N ALA A 759 0.72 -27.18 9.34
CA ALA A 759 1.96 -27.42 10.06
C ALA A 759 2.04 -26.54 11.32
N ILE A 760 1.65 -25.28 11.21
CA ILE A 760 1.63 -24.35 12.33
C ILE A 760 0.60 -24.78 13.37
N ALA A 761 -0.61 -25.13 12.97
CA ALA A 761 -1.64 -25.66 13.87
C ALA A 761 -1.22 -26.97 14.56
N SER A 762 -0.53 -27.84 13.84
CA SER A 762 0.02 -29.06 14.42
C SER A 762 1.04 -28.80 15.55
N LEU A 763 1.73 -27.66 15.54
CA LEU A 763 2.65 -27.24 16.61
C LEU A 763 1.94 -26.67 17.84
N GLU A 764 0.63 -26.49 17.82
CA GLU A 764 -0.14 -26.07 19.00
C GLU A 764 -0.85 -27.26 19.66
N GLU A 765 -1.05 -28.38 18.97
CA GLU A 765 -1.73 -29.56 19.51
C GLU A 765 -0.99 -30.20 20.70
N ARG A 766 -1.66 -30.41 21.83
CA ARG A 766 -1.08 -31.15 22.97
C ARG A 766 -0.88 -32.61 22.63
N ARG A 767 0.35 -33.11 22.78
CA ARG A 767 0.68 -34.52 22.58
C ARG A 767 1.57 -34.99 23.71
N ALA A 768 1.04 -35.89 24.54
CA ALA A 768 1.74 -36.37 25.73
C ALA A 768 3.09 -37.00 25.36
N GLY A 769 4.18 -36.48 25.95
CA GLY A 769 5.55 -36.95 25.70
C GLY A 769 6.15 -36.48 24.38
N SER A 770 5.58 -35.47 23.72
CA SER A 770 6.13 -34.83 22.52
C SER A 770 6.18 -33.32 22.70
N SER A 771 7.39 -32.81 22.94
CA SER A 771 7.68 -31.38 23.12
C SER A 771 8.87 -30.94 22.27
N GLY A 772 8.93 -29.66 21.92
CA GLY A 772 10.07 -29.06 21.22
C GLY A 772 10.42 -29.76 19.91
N LEU A 773 11.70 -30.15 19.77
CA LEU A 773 12.20 -30.79 18.55
C LEU A 773 11.60 -32.19 18.31
N VAL A 774 11.24 -32.92 19.36
CA VAL A 774 10.58 -34.23 19.25
C VAL A 774 9.23 -34.08 18.57
N ASP A 775 8.47 -33.04 18.95
CA ASP A 775 7.17 -32.73 18.35
C ASP A 775 7.32 -32.33 16.87
N VAL A 776 8.27 -31.45 16.56
CA VAL A 776 8.60 -31.06 15.18
C VAL A 776 8.99 -32.27 14.33
N ASN A 777 9.87 -33.14 14.86
CA ASN A 777 10.33 -34.31 14.13
C ASN A 777 9.19 -35.29 13.85
N ASN A 778 8.41 -35.66 14.85
CA ASN A 778 7.40 -36.70 14.71
C ASN A 778 6.23 -36.27 13.83
N TYR A 779 5.78 -35.02 13.94
CA TYR A 779 4.52 -34.56 13.35
C TYR A 779 4.68 -33.67 12.11
N LEU A 780 5.85 -33.06 11.91
CA LEU A 780 6.12 -32.24 10.72
C LEU A 780 7.14 -32.89 9.79
N VAL A 781 8.33 -33.22 10.30
CA VAL A 781 9.45 -33.69 9.46
C VAL A 781 9.24 -35.13 9.00
N PHE A 782 8.91 -36.04 9.92
CA PHE A 782 8.80 -37.46 9.63
C PHE A 782 7.47 -37.83 8.95
N THR A 783 6.38 -37.11 9.22
CA THR A 783 5.04 -37.44 8.73
C THR A 783 4.51 -36.47 7.67
N GLY A 784 4.85 -35.16 7.77
CA GLY A 784 4.30 -34.09 6.93
C GLY A 784 5.17 -33.61 5.76
N TYR A 785 6.44 -33.99 5.68
CA TYR A 785 7.34 -33.58 4.59
C TYR A 785 6.97 -34.27 3.26
N SER A 786 6.08 -33.66 2.49
CA SER A 786 5.56 -34.21 1.22
C SER A 786 6.49 -33.91 0.04
N GLY A 787 6.72 -34.90 -0.84
CA GLY A 787 7.31 -34.70 -2.17
C GLY A 787 8.64 -35.40 -2.45
N LEU A 788 9.37 -35.86 -1.43
CA LEU A 788 10.75 -36.37 -1.56
C LEU A 788 11.04 -37.45 -0.48
N PRO A 789 12.15 -38.22 -0.54
CA PRO A 789 12.47 -39.14 0.55
C PRO A 789 12.57 -38.38 1.87
N LYS A 790 11.76 -38.81 2.84
CA LYS A 790 11.75 -38.30 4.21
C LYS A 790 13.18 -38.29 4.76
N VAL A 791 13.60 -37.15 5.29
CA VAL A 791 14.92 -36.99 5.90
C VAL A 791 14.76 -36.97 7.43
N GLY A 792 15.77 -37.43 8.16
CA GLY A 792 15.80 -37.27 9.62
C GLY A 792 16.00 -35.80 10.03
N PHE A 793 15.71 -35.48 11.29
CA PHE A 793 15.79 -34.10 11.80
C PHE A 793 17.15 -33.42 11.53
N ARG A 794 18.26 -34.16 11.67
CA ARG A 794 19.63 -33.67 11.37
C ARG A 794 19.74 -33.07 9.97
N GLU A 795 19.34 -33.86 8.98
CA GLU A 795 19.39 -33.45 7.57
C GLU A 795 18.33 -32.36 7.28
N PHE A 796 17.17 -32.41 7.94
CA PHE A 796 16.18 -31.32 7.85
C PHE A 796 16.75 -29.98 8.31
N PHE A 797 17.43 -29.96 9.47
CA PHE A 797 18.05 -28.76 10.02
C PHE A 797 19.26 -28.29 9.18
N HIS A 798 20.04 -29.22 8.62
CA HIS A 798 21.07 -28.88 7.62
C HIS A 798 20.49 -28.21 6.38
N ASN A 799 19.34 -28.68 5.88
CA ASN A 799 18.65 -28.03 4.77
C ASN A 799 18.14 -26.63 5.15
N PHE A 800 17.61 -26.44 6.37
CA PHE A 800 17.28 -25.11 6.89
C PHE A 800 18.50 -24.18 6.91
N GLY A 801 19.63 -24.61 7.52
CA GLY A 801 20.87 -23.83 7.54
C GLY A 801 21.37 -23.47 6.14
N LYS A 802 21.32 -24.43 5.21
CA LYS A 802 21.66 -24.19 3.80
C LYS A 802 20.67 -23.24 3.11
N ALA A 803 19.38 -23.29 3.42
CA ALA A 803 18.35 -22.39 2.89
C ALA A 803 18.56 -20.94 3.33
N LEU A 804 18.96 -20.70 4.59
CA LEU A 804 19.33 -19.35 5.08
C LEU A 804 20.36 -18.66 4.18
N TYR A 805 21.23 -19.46 3.56
CA TYR A 805 22.17 -18.98 2.57
C TYR A 805 21.62 -19.03 1.12
N CYS A 806 21.04 -20.15 0.71
CA CYS A 806 20.69 -20.42 -0.68
C CYS A 806 19.39 -19.78 -1.15
N ASP A 807 18.70 -19.06 -0.27
CA ASP A 807 17.46 -18.40 -0.61
C ASP A 807 17.65 -17.43 -1.80
N ASP A 808 16.69 -17.50 -2.73
CA ASP A 808 16.59 -16.67 -3.93
C ASP A 808 17.87 -16.62 -4.80
N LEU A 809 18.60 -17.74 -4.93
CA LEU A 809 19.77 -17.87 -5.83
C LEU A 809 19.43 -17.74 -7.33
N GLY A 810 18.15 -17.72 -7.71
CA GLY A 810 17.73 -17.61 -9.12
C GLY A 810 17.99 -18.86 -9.96
N LEU A 811 18.15 -20.02 -9.30
CA LEU A 811 18.37 -21.31 -9.94
C LEU A 811 17.04 -21.94 -10.36
N VAL A 812 17.06 -22.69 -11.47
CA VAL A 812 15.92 -23.49 -11.94
C VAL A 812 15.74 -24.75 -11.10
N ASP A 813 14.51 -25.21 -10.99
CA ASP A 813 14.21 -26.50 -10.37
C ASP A 813 14.83 -27.66 -11.17
N GLY A 814 15.37 -28.66 -10.47
CA GLY A 814 16.15 -29.75 -11.08
C GLY A 814 17.63 -29.45 -11.37
N PHE A 815 18.14 -28.28 -10.97
CA PHE A 815 19.58 -28.00 -11.02
C PHE A 815 20.33 -28.96 -10.09
N VAL A 816 21.27 -29.75 -10.62
CA VAL A 816 21.82 -30.91 -9.91
C VAL A 816 22.48 -30.50 -8.59
N GLY A 817 22.01 -31.03 -7.46
CA GLY A 817 22.50 -30.70 -6.11
C GLY A 817 21.80 -29.50 -5.44
N TYR A 818 20.95 -28.78 -6.19
CA TYR A 818 20.04 -27.77 -5.68
C TYR A 818 18.62 -28.30 -5.66
N ASN A 819 17.92 -28.08 -4.55
CA ASN A 819 16.52 -28.44 -4.44
C ASN A 819 15.75 -27.22 -3.94
N LYS A 820 14.91 -26.67 -4.81
CA LYS A 820 14.14 -25.46 -4.50
C LYS A 820 13.19 -25.66 -3.31
N GLU A 821 12.64 -26.87 -3.15
CA GLU A 821 11.76 -27.25 -2.05
C GLU A 821 12.51 -27.50 -0.72
N ARG A 822 13.84 -27.36 -0.70
CA ARG A 822 14.70 -27.50 0.50
C ARG A 822 15.55 -26.28 0.80
N HIS A 823 15.93 -25.54 -0.24
CA HIS A 823 17.00 -24.54 -0.17
C HIS A 823 16.49 -23.12 -0.44
N GLN A 824 15.18 -22.90 -0.38
CA GLN A 824 14.54 -21.58 -0.48
C GLN A 824 13.36 -21.47 0.48
N PHE A 825 13.06 -20.24 0.89
CA PHE A 825 11.79 -19.87 1.49
C PHE A 825 10.80 -19.54 0.35
N SER A 826 9.64 -20.19 0.35
CA SER A 826 8.63 -19.93 -0.70
C SER A 826 7.80 -18.69 -0.41
N SER A 827 7.66 -18.32 0.85
CA SER A 827 6.77 -17.22 1.25
C SER A 827 7.50 -15.92 1.54
N ILE A 828 8.80 -15.97 1.86
CA ILE A 828 9.63 -14.78 2.14
C ILE A 828 10.88 -14.77 1.26
N ASN A 829 11.64 -13.68 1.31
CA ASN A 829 12.90 -13.55 0.58
C ASN A 829 13.96 -12.95 1.51
N LEU A 830 15.03 -13.70 1.74
CA LEU A 830 16.14 -13.35 2.62
C LEU A 830 17.24 -12.56 1.92
N ARG A 831 17.08 -12.20 0.64
CA ARG A 831 18.08 -11.47 -0.14
C ARG A 831 17.44 -10.34 -0.92
N GLY A 832 17.28 -9.24 -0.19
CA GLY A 832 16.88 -7.91 -0.64
C GLY A 832 15.40 -7.76 -1.00
N GLY A 833 14.58 -8.81 -0.89
CA GLY A 833 13.12 -8.67 -0.96
C GLY A 833 12.55 -7.67 0.07
N THR A 834 13.26 -7.51 1.19
CA THR A 834 12.97 -6.53 2.24
C THR A 834 14.22 -5.71 2.56
N SER A 835 14.08 -4.37 2.59
CA SER A 835 15.18 -3.47 2.96
C SER A 835 15.75 -3.85 4.33
N GLY A 836 17.07 -4.01 4.42
CA GLY A 836 17.74 -4.46 5.65
C GLY A 836 18.02 -5.95 5.73
N ILE A 837 17.52 -6.74 4.78
CA ILE A 837 17.72 -8.19 4.72
C ILE A 837 18.57 -8.53 3.50
N GLU A 838 19.84 -8.87 3.71
CA GLU A 838 20.82 -9.06 2.63
C GLU A 838 21.44 -10.48 2.62
N GLY A 839 20.76 -11.43 3.24
CA GLY A 839 21.17 -12.81 3.44
C GLY A 839 22.12 -12.98 4.61
N LEU A 840 22.42 -14.23 4.91
CA LEU A 840 23.37 -14.61 5.96
C LEU A 840 24.73 -13.92 5.77
N ARG A 841 25.34 -13.53 6.89
CA ARG A 841 26.67 -12.90 7.00
C ARG A 841 27.51 -13.65 8.01
N GLY A 842 28.82 -13.46 7.90
CA GLY A 842 29.78 -14.21 8.69
C GLY A 842 30.95 -13.37 9.17
N THR A 843 31.82 -14.04 9.91
CA THR A 843 33.07 -13.45 10.39
C THR A 843 34.03 -13.25 9.21
N PRO A 844 34.41 -12.01 8.87
CA PRO A 844 35.38 -11.77 7.82
C PRO A 844 36.79 -12.22 8.25
N MET A 845 37.53 -12.83 7.34
CA MET A 845 38.95 -13.19 7.46
C MET A 845 39.76 -12.36 6.47
N GLY A 846 40.94 -11.94 6.91
CA GLY A 846 41.89 -11.16 6.11
C GLY A 846 43.00 -12.01 5.51
N GLU A 847 43.99 -11.34 4.94
CA GLU A 847 45.12 -11.98 4.23
C GLU A 847 46.16 -12.60 5.18
N ASN A 848 46.23 -12.14 6.44
CA ASN A 848 47.22 -12.65 7.38
C ASN A 848 46.95 -14.13 7.72
N PRO A 849 48.00 -14.97 7.76
CA PRO A 849 47.94 -16.34 8.29
C PRO A 849 47.13 -16.43 9.59
N VAL A 850 46.02 -17.16 9.55
CA VAL A 850 45.26 -17.56 10.73
C VAL A 850 45.75 -18.96 11.10
N THR A 851 46.68 -19.03 12.05
CA THR A 851 47.36 -20.29 12.41
C THR A 851 46.44 -21.33 13.04
N THR A 852 45.54 -20.91 13.92
CA THR A 852 44.38 -21.67 14.41
C THR A 852 43.47 -20.69 15.14
N ARG A 853 42.22 -20.57 14.71
CA ARG A 853 41.19 -19.75 15.38
C ARG A 853 40.08 -20.65 15.90
N SER A 854 39.83 -20.58 17.20
CA SER A 854 38.64 -21.19 17.80
C SER A 854 37.42 -20.34 17.48
N LEU A 855 36.40 -20.95 16.88
CA LEU A 855 35.13 -20.31 16.51
C LEU A 855 34.00 -20.97 17.30
N SER A 856 33.11 -20.15 17.84
CA SER A 856 31.93 -20.62 18.56
C SER A 856 30.80 -20.96 17.59
N ILE A 857 30.00 -21.95 17.96
CA ILE A 857 28.72 -22.26 17.33
C ILE A 857 27.75 -22.78 18.40
N LYS A 858 26.51 -22.33 18.38
CA LYS A 858 25.46 -22.88 19.24
C LYS A 858 24.95 -24.22 18.71
N GLY A 859 24.48 -25.08 19.61
CA GLY A 859 23.73 -26.28 19.23
C GLY A 859 22.48 -25.92 18.43
N PHE A 860 22.13 -26.73 17.42
CA PHE A 860 21.07 -26.40 16.46
C PHE A 860 21.21 -24.96 15.95
N GLY A 861 22.41 -24.61 15.50
CA GLY A 861 22.78 -23.26 15.05
C GLY A 861 23.69 -23.31 13.82
N CYS A 862 24.06 -22.14 13.31
CA CYS A 862 24.99 -22.04 12.18
C CYS A 862 26.03 -20.93 12.38
N SER A 863 27.14 -21.00 11.66
CA SER A 863 28.23 -20.05 11.69
C SER A 863 28.74 -19.85 10.25
N LEU A 864 29.08 -18.63 9.87
CA LEU A 864 29.62 -18.32 8.56
C LEU A 864 30.99 -17.66 8.72
N VAL A 865 31.99 -18.13 7.97
CA VAL A 865 33.30 -17.49 7.84
C VAL A 865 33.47 -17.01 6.41
N GLU A 866 33.95 -15.79 6.19
CA GLU A 866 34.02 -15.17 4.87
C GLU A 866 35.41 -14.60 4.57
N TYR A 867 36.00 -14.94 3.43
CA TYR A 867 37.12 -14.21 2.82
C TYR A 867 36.55 -13.26 1.78
N ASN A 868 36.53 -11.98 2.15
CA ASN A 868 35.86 -10.93 1.39
C ASN A 868 36.72 -10.31 0.29
N GLN A 869 37.90 -10.85 -0.01
CA GLN A 869 38.71 -10.54 -1.18
C GLN A 869 39.88 -11.53 -1.30
N GLY A 870 40.26 -11.87 -2.53
CA GLY A 870 41.52 -12.54 -2.82
C GLY A 870 42.67 -11.55 -3.03
N ASN A 871 43.87 -12.07 -3.28
CA ASN A 871 45.08 -11.29 -3.55
C ASN A 871 46.02 -11.97 -4.56
N TRP A 872 45.48 -12.86 -5.39
CA TRP A 872 46.21 -13.78 -6.27
C TRP A 872 47.02 -14.87 -5.57
N GLY A 873 46.99 -14.94 -4.24
CA GLY A 873 47.59 -16.03 -3.50
C GLY A 873 46.69 -17.25 -3.38
N ASP A 874 47.30 -18.40 -3.07
CA ASP A 874 46.53 -19.59 -2.73
C ASP A 874 45.87 -19.40 -1.36
N LEU A 875 44.63 -19.89 -1.27
CA LEU A 875 43.89 -20.03 -0.02
C LEU A 875 43.98 -21.49 0.45
N GLU A 876 44.61 -21.72 1.60
CA GLU A 876 44.53 -22.99 2.32
C GLU A 876 43.66 -22.81 3.56
N VAL A 877 42.61 -23.63 3.70
CA VAL A 877 41.70 -23.64 4.85
C VAL A 877 41.63 -25.04 5.44
N THR A 878 41.84 -25.14 6.75
CA THR A 878 41.75 -26.40 7.50
C THR A 878 40.73 -26.27 8.63
N ILE A 879 39.84 -27.26 8.78
CA ILE A 879 39.02 -27.40 9.99
C ILE A 879 39.74 -28.37 10.92
N ASP A 880 40.58 -27.86 11.82
CA ASP A 880 41.50 -28.71 12.61
C ASP A 880 40.78 -29.54 13.68
N ALA A 881 39.63 -29.06 14.17
CA ALA A 881 38.79 -29.75 15.13
C ALA A 881 37.31 -29.40 14.91
N THR A 882 36.43 -30.40 15.07
CA THR A 882 34.97 -30.22 15.07
C THR A 882 34.43 -30.09 16.49
N PRO A 883 33.17 -29.64 16.66
CA PRO A 883 32.48 -29.75 17.94
C PRO A 883 32.54 -31.16 18.53
N ALA A 884 32.61 -31.23 19.86
CA ALA A 884 32.75 -32.50 20.61
C ALA A 884 31.47 -33.37 20.59
N ALA A 885 30.33 -32.82 20.20
CA ALA A 885 29.02 -33.48 20.13
C ALA A 885 28.23 -32.96 18.93
N GLY A 886 27.13 -33.64 18.60
CA GLY A 886 26.28 -33.30 17.47
C GLY A 886 26.84 -33.72 16.11
N ASN A 887 26.14 -33.28 15.07
CA ASN A 887 26.40 -33.54 13.67
C ASN A 887 26.78 -32.24 12.97
N PHE A 888 28.09 -31.99 12.93
CA PHE A 888 28.69 -30.80 12.33
C PHE A 888 28.91 -30.99 10.83
N LYS A 889 28.48 -30.01 10.04
CA LYS A 889 28.63 -30.00 8.58
C LYS A 889 29.04 -28.62 8.09
N THR A 890 29.92 -28.57 7.08
CA THR A 890 30.37 -27.31 6.48
C THR A 890 30.17 -27.33 4.97
N TRP A 891 29.60 -26.25 4.42
CA TRP A 891 29.55 -25.99 2.98
C TRP A 891 30.53 -24.89 2.60
N VAL A 892 31.22 -25.10 1.48
CA VAL A 892 32.03 -24.08 0.83
C VAL A 892 31.14 -23.32 -0.14
N ILE A 893 31.12 -21.99 -0.05
CA ILE A 893 30.53 -21.11 -1.03
C ILE A 893 31.63 -20.25 -1.65
N TYR A 894 32.10 -20.60 -2.83
CA TYR A 894 33.12 -19.87 -3.56
C TYR A 894 32.50 -18.97 -4.63
N TYR A 895 33.02 -17.75 -4.77
CA TYR A 895 32.68 -16.77 -5.76
C TYR A 895 33.92 -16.29 -6.52
N SER A 896 33.92 -16.31 -7.85
CA SER A 896 34.90 -15.64 -8.70
C SER A 896 34.29 -14.50 -9.51
N GLY A 897 34.95 -13.33 -9.52
CA GLY A 897 34.53 -12.18 -10.33
C GLY A 897 35.16 -12.09 -11.73
N GLU A 898 36.09 -12.98 -12.08
CA GLU A 898 36.99 -12.78 -13.23
C GLU A 898 36.85 -13.77 -14.41
N GLN A 899 35.90 -14.71 -14.41
CA GLN A 899 35.71 -15.56 -15.60
C GLN A 899 34.85 -14.93 -16.70
N ILE A 900 35.37 -13.81 -17.24
CA ILE A 900 35.12 -13.33 -18.61
C ILE A 900 36.46 -12.89 -19.21
N ALA A 901 37.46 -13.78 -19.30
CA ALA A 901 38.61 -13.63 -20.21
C ALA A 901 39.60 -14.81 -20.09
N SER A 902 39.22 -16.04 -20.43
CA SER A 902 40.23 -17.10 -20.64
C SER A 902 39.68 -18.23 -21.52
N THR A 903 39.43 -17.92 -22.79
CA THR A 903 39.31 -18.91 -23.88
C THR A 903 40.37 -18.69 -24.97
N THR A 904 41.47 -18.04 -24.62
CA THR A 904 42.69 -17.93 -25.43
C THR A 904 43.79 -17.82 -24.39
N ILE A 905 44.76 -18.73 -24.28
CA ILE A 905 45.86 -18.90 -25.22
C ILE A 905 46.26 -20.38 -25.27
N GLY A 906 46.00 -21.01 -26.43
CA GLY A 906 46.82 -22.11 -26.93
C GLY A 906 47.70 -21.57 -28.04
N LEU A 907 48.98 -21.32 -27.71
CA LEU A 907 50.17 -21.53 -28.54
C LEU A 907 51.36 -21.72 -27.60
#